data_AF-D0MHV1-F1
#
_entry.id   AF-D0MHV1-F1
#
_cell.length_a   1.000
_cell.length_b   1.000
_cell.length_c   1.000
_cell.angle_alpha   90.00
_cell.angle_beta   90.00
_cell.angle_gamma   90.00
#
_symmetry.space_group_name_H-M   'P 1'
#
loop_
_entity.id
_entity.type
_entity.pdbx_description
1 polymer ?
#
loop_
_entity_poly.entity_id
_entity_poly.type
_entity_poly.pdbx_seq_one_letter_code
_entity_poly.pdbx_strand_id
1 'polypeptide(L)'
;MLALAAWLLVGSVASAQNPYETYTGFTVPTEAVLPDSEVHPSLWFSAEELATIRARWQDPAYAELVDEIKRDIRDFKNRNPESTEPGERARMAKTLAFAWLMENDVVALVKALATLEVAYDNVPQTYDSGVFDGEYDEIYRATWLQNYCAAYDWLYDQLGSQLEAELRAKLVAEAQLLYTYMNQYAPRPHNHRSKPAYALGTAALTLSSHPNAAQWLSFALDRQNSVTKYMFSHEGVYREGPHYYVFTLVNAIPFLWHYLHVSGVNLFPYYQPAFEWPIRIRNSRGWMPNIEDGFMKPAPTHAVAAAYRDTPTLLHSSAPLAEILQWNWQTTRFFTQNYTGATNDVTWEIDVLLSWDASIPATPPDVSPTQVLQSGQVAFRNAWSDVGESSRYLLFHGVASADNHDHPDHLSYVVDAANTTLAVDAGYGPEGSSDDRRSWYTSPQAHNTVTVNGFPLVDYSTARNEGPRLRHALDTPFYDFAEMQARSQGVAGGAEVRRGIAFPEERFWVVYDLGSSDNEASYQVHLHGRGTFARNGSWLTWTAQPDTYGEGARLHAAFAGNRTLTISENTGWTSLYWGHEETQTYVSVRQTATDPVFLHVLYPTPLNGTPPALVDRSGSGIVSLELTEDAGITNVAVQRDQVLRTAGPLATDAIFAWTRRVQGNIVQFALTEGRELRWEGRLLLSASDTLTVAVDRSNPSRQLLYVEPFTGQAELTLRLLPDTATPLSVTLDGQPLAFETPEQGTVRFQLSGDRLGAGSVIVVTTNVTSAAEPHEAATAGFMIEGPYPNPTSGPMHLRLVLARPAHVRAVLYDVLGRRLATLWDGAVGAGQTELTWDVGRLLRQKLTPGPYLIEVEADGARRVVRGLAF
;
A
#
# COMPACT_ATOMS: atom_id res chain seq x y z
N MET A 1 33.56 4.98 -65.95
CA MET A 1 32.51 5.94 -65.56
C MET A 1 31.22 5.17 -65.30
N LEU A 2 31.04 4.70 -64.07
CA LEU A 2 29.81 4.09 -63.58
C LEU A 2 29.59 4.69 -62.19
N ALA A 3 28.62 5.59 -62.09
CA ALA A 3 28.14 6.16 -60.86
C ALA A 3 26.71 5.64 -60.67
N LEU A 4 26.41 5.00 -59.54
CA LEU A 4 25.13 5.16 -58.84
C LEU A 4 25.18 4.49 -57.45
N ALA A 5 24.80 5.28 -56.45
CA ALA A 5 24.10 4.91 -55.21
C ALA A 5 24.72 3.89 -54.24
N ALA A 6 25.40 4.42 -53.22
CA ALA A 6 25.42 3.80 -51.89
C ALA A 6 24.76 4.78 -50.90
N TRP A 7 23.45 4.62 -50.70
CA TRP A 7 22.75 5.19 -49.55
C TRP A 7 23.02 4.28 -48.34
N LEU A 8 23.85 4.77 -47.41
CA LEU A 8 24.06 4.13 -46.12
C LEU A 8 22.83 4.38 -45.24
N LEU A 9 22.17 3.29 -44.85
CA LEU A 9 21.22 3.23 -43.76
C LEU A 9 21.87 3.78 -42.47
N VAL A 10 21.45 4.97 -42.05
CA VAL A 10 21.59 5.38 -40.65
C VAL A 10 20.48 4.66 -39.89
N GLY A 11 20.73 3.41 -39.51
CA GLY A 11 19.92 2.73 -38.51
C GLY A 11 20.14 3.43 -37.19
N SER A 12 19.10 4.07 -36.66
CA SER A 12 19.05 4.53 -35.27
C SER A 12 19.24 3.30 -34.38
N VAL A 13 20.42 3.13 -33.82
CA VAL A 13 20.63 2.23 -32.68
C VAL A 13 19.90 2.89 -31.51
N ALA A 14 18.64 2.54 -31.31
CA ALA A 14 17.99 2.79 -30.03
C ALA A 14 18.81 2.02 -29.00
N SER A 15 19.55 2.72 -28.13
CA SER A 15 20.21 2.09 -27.00
C SER A 15 19.15 1.33 -26.22
N ALA A 16 19.33 0.02 -25.99
CA ALA A 16 18.46 -0.74 -25.11
C ALA A 16 18.40 -0.02 -23.76
N GLN A 17 17.22 0.47 -23.39
CA GLN A 17 17.02 1.17 -22.13
C GLN A 17 17.26 0.18 -20.98
N ASN A 18 18.04 0.59 -19.97
CA ASN A 18 18.30 -0.23 -18.80
C ASN A 18 16.98 -0.50 -18.06
N PRO A 19 16.53 -1.75 -17.87
CA PRO A 19 15.25 -2.06 -17.21
C PRO A 19 15.19 -1.59 -15.76
N TYR A 20 16.33 -1.35 -15.11
CA TYR A 20 16.38 -0.81 -13.75
C TYR A 20 16.03 0.69 -13.66
N GLU A 21 15.87 1.36 -14.80
CA GLU A 21 15.64 2.81 -14.88
C GLU A 21 14.21 3.19 -15.30
N THR A 22 13.36 2.21 -15.61
CA THR A 22 12.04 2.43 -16.24
C THR A 22 10.86 2.28 -15.29
N TYR A 23 11.07 1.76 -14.07
CA TYR A 23 10.02 1.70 -13.05
C TYR A 23 9.78 3.06 -12.39
N THR A 24 8.67 3.18 -11.64
CA THR A 24 8.16 4.45 -11.14
C THR A 24 8.73 4.87 -9.78
N GLY A 25 9.84 4.29 -9.33
CA GLY A 25 10.40 4.56 -8.02
C GLY A 25 10.93 5.98 -7.82
N PHE A 26 11.61 6.19 -6.70
CA PHE A 26 12.09 7.52 -6.29
C PHE A 26 13.60 7.53 -6.04
N THR A 27 14.17 8.73 -5.96
CA THR A 27 15.58 8.96 -5.62
C THR A 27 15.71 10.11 -4.63
N VAL A 28 16.83 10.13 -3.92
CA VAL A 28 17.25 11.24 -3.04
C VAL A 28 18.48 11.96 -3.62
N PRO A 29 18.82 13.17 -3.15
CA PRO A 29 20.08 13.82 -3.51
C PRO A 29 21.30 12.95 -3.15
N THR A 30 22.30 12.89 -4.05
CA THR A 30 23.54 12.10 -3.86
C THR A 30 24.74 12.94 -3.45
N GLU A 31 24.54 14.24 -3.23
CA GLU A 31 25.58 15.12 -2.68
C GLU A 31 25.88 14.71 -1.24
N ALA A 32 27.16 14.47 -0.96
CA ALA A 32 27.62 14.10 0.37
C ALA A 32 27.77 15.35 1.24
N VAL A 33 26.96 15.44 2.29
CA VAL A 33 27.04 16.50 3.30
C VAL A 33 27.66 15.90 4.56
N LEU A 34 28.81 16.41 4.99
CA LEU A 34 29.51 15.97 6.19
C LEU A 34 29.82 17.17 7.09
N PRO A 35 29.86 17.01 8.43
CA PRO A 35 30.31 18.06 9.33
C PRO A 35 31.80 18.37 9.12
N ASP A 36 32.23 19.57 9.51
CA ASP A 36 33.64 20.00 9.39
C ASP A 36 34.61 19.18 10.25
N SER A 37 34.10 18.55 11.32
CA SER A 37 34.86 17.68 12.22
C SER A 37 33.98 16.58 12.80
N GLU A 38 34.57 15.42 13.11
CA GLU A 38 33.89 14.35 13.83
C GLU A 38 33.47 14.79 15.25
N VAL A 39 32.27 14.36 15.65
CA VAL A 39 31.71 14.57 16.99
C VAL A 39 31.13 13.23 17.45
N HIS A 40 31.42 12.86 18.69
CA HIS A 40 30.98 11.60 19.28
C HIS A 40 30.44 11.84 20.70
N PRO A 41 29.25 11.31 21.06
CA PRO A 41 28.29 10.65 20.18
C PRO A 41 27.56 11.66 19.27
N SER A 42 27.17 11.23 18.07
CA SER A 42 26.35 12.05 17.15
C SER A 42 25.41 11.27 16.23
N LEU A 43 25.54 9.94 16.10
CA LEU A 43 24.71 9.16 15.18
C LEU A 43 23.22 9.20 15.57
N TRP A 44 22.93 8.93 16.84
CA TRP A 44 21.55 8.86 17.34
C TRP A 44 21.15 10.06 18.22
N PHE A 45 22.14 10.67 18.86
CA PHE A 45 21.97 11.77 19.80
C PHE A 45 23.33 12.40 20.06
N SER A 46 23.33 13.68 20.41
CA SER A 46 24.49 14.40 20.92
C SER A 46 24.75 14.10 22.40
N ALA A 47 25.93 14.48 22.91
CA ALA A 47 26.24 14.40 24.34
C ALA A 47 25.23 15.17 25.22
N GLU A 48 24.65 16.26 24.72
CA GLU A 48 23.64 17.06 25.43
C GLU A 48 22.30 16.34 25.53
N GLU A 49 21.96 15.52 24.53
CA GLU A 49 20.71 14.76 24.45
C GLU A 49 20.75 13.44 25.23
N LEU A 50 21.93 12.99 25.69
CA LEU A 50 22.06 11.75 26.46
C LEU A 50 21.19 11.75 27.72
N ALA A 51 20.97 12.91 28.35
CA ALA A 51 20.06 13.03 29.49
C ALA A 51 18.60 12.70 29.11
N THR A 52 18.17 13.08 27.91
CA THR A 52 16.85 12.75 27.37
C THR A 52 16.72 11.25 27.11
N ILE A 53 17.76 10.61 26.56
CA ILE A 53 17.77 9.16 26.34
C ILE A 53 17.75 8.40 27.67
N ARG A 54 18.51 8.85 28.68
CA ARG A 54 18.46 8.27 30.04
C ARG A 54 17.10 8.44 30.70
N ALA A 55 16.42 9.56 30.48
CA ALA A 55 15.06 9.75 30.95
C ALA A 55 14.11 8.74 30.28
N ARG A 56 14.24 8.55 28.96
CA ARG A 56 13.46 7.54 28.21
C ARG A 56 13.70 6.12 28.71
N TRP A 57 14.94 5.75 29.02
CA TRP A 57 15.30 4.45 29.60
C TRP A 57 14.59 4.14 30.93
N GLN A 58 14.17 5.18 31.67
CA GLN A 58 13.46 5.05 32.95
C GLN A 58 11.95 5.30 32.83
N ASP A 59 11.46 5.67 31.64
CA ASP A 59 10.06 6.00 31.42
C ASP A 59 9.21 4.72 31.30
N PRO A 60 8.12 4.58 32.10
CA PRO A 60 7.24 3.42 32.04
C PRO A 60 6.67 3.11 30.65
N ALA A 61 6.54 4.10 29.76
CA ALA A 61 6.06 3.90 28.40
C ALA A 61 6.97 2.97 27.57
N TYR A 62 8.25 2.83 27.96
CA TYR A 62 9.25 2.02 27.26
C TYR A 62 9.66 0.77 28.05
N ALA A 63 9.00 0.47 29.17
CA ALA A 63 9.45 -0.56 30.12
C ALA A 63 9.61 -1.96 29.49
N GLU A 64 8.68 -2.39 28.64
CA GLU A 64 8.75 -3.69 27.97
C GLU A 64 9.97 -3.80 27.04
N LEU A 65 10.23 -2.75 26.26
CA LEU A 65 11.37 -2.63 25.37
C LEU A 65 12.70 -2.58 26.14
N VAL A 66 12.73 -1.81 27.23
CA VAL A 66 13.89 -1.72 28.13
C VAL A 66 14.18 -3.07 28.78
N ASP A 67 13.16 -3.83 29.16
CA ASP A 67 13.32 -5.17 29.73
C ASP A 67 13.89 -6.17 28.72
N GLU A 68 13.54 -6.06 27.44
CA GLU A 68 14.15 -6.79 26.33
C GLU A 68 15.64 -6.46 26.20
N ILE A 69 15.99 -5.18 26.12
CA ILE A 69 17.39 -4.74 26.03
C ILE A 69 18.19 -5.22 27.26
N LYS A 70 17.61 -5.14 28.46
CA LYS A 70 18.24 -5.62 29.70
C LYS A 70 18.45 -7.13 29.71
N ARG A 71 17.61 -7.92 29.04
CA ARG A 71 17.85 -9.37 28.87
C ARG A 71 19.10 -9.60 28.04
N ASP A 72 19.23 -8.91 26.91
CA ASP A 72 20.40 -9.00 26.03
C ASP A 72 21.68 -8.53 26.74
N ILE A 73 21.62 -7.43 27.49
CA ILE A 73 22.75 -6.95 28.30
C ILE A 73 23.23 -8.03 29.26
N ARG A 74 22.32 -8.66 30.02
CA ARG A 74 22.69 -9.71 30.99
C ARG A 74 23.32 -10.91 30.31
N ASP A 75 22.80 -11.31 29.16
CA ASP A 75 23.32 -12.43 28.41
C ASP A 75 24.73 -12.13 27.86
N PHE A 76 24.89 -11.00 27.15
CA PHE A 76 26.16 -10.61 26.54
C PHE A 76 27.29 -10.35 27.55
N LYS A 77 27.00 -9.85 28.76
CA LYS A 77 28.02 -9.68 29.82
C LYS A 77 28.72 -10.99 30.21
N ASN A 78 28.03 -12.11 30.08
CA ASN A 78 28.54 -13.43 30.48
C ASN A 78 29.27 -14.17 29.36
N ARG A 79 29.21 -13.68 28.11
CA ARG A 79 29.86 -14.32 26.95
C ARG A 79 31.33 -13.88 26.82
N ASN A 80 32.13 -14.71 26.16
CA ASN A 80 33.52 -14.37 25.80
C ASN A 80 33.55 -13.79 24.37
N PRO A 81 34.05 -12.57 24.15
CA PRO A 81 34.06 -11.96 22.82
C PRO A 81 34.80 -12.77 21.75
N GLU A 82 35.95 -13.37 22.10
CA GLU A 82 36.79 -14.14 21.18
C GLU A 82 36.10 -15.40 20.65
N SER A 83 35.21 -16.02 21.44
CA SER A 83 34.46 -17.22 21.06
C SER A 83 33.03 -16.92 20.64
N THR A 84 32.67 -15.64 20.48
CA THR A 84 31.35 -15.22 20.00
C THR A 84 31.39 -15.05 18.49
N GLU A 85 30.39 -15.61 17.80
CA GLU A 85 30.24 -15.50 16.36
C GLU A 85 30.16 -14.03 15.89
N PRO A 86 30.64 -13.70 14.67
CA PRO A 86 30.78 -12.31 14.21
C PRO A 86 29.53 -11.42 14.35
N GLY A 87 28.35 -11.93 13.98
CA GLY A 87 27.10 -11.16 14.10
C GLY A 87 26.71 -10.87 15.54
N GLU A 88 26.74 -11.89 16.39
CA GLU A 88 26.51 -11.77 17.84
C GLU A 88 27.57 -10.88 18.51
N ARG A 89 28.81 -10.87 18.00
CA ARG A 89 29.89 -10.00 18.49
C ARG A 89 29.60 -8.53 18.20
N ALA A 90 29.07 -8.22 17.01
CA ALA A 90 28.64 -6.86 16.67
C ALA A 90 27.46 -6.41 17.55
N ARG A 91 26.46 -7.28 17.77
CA ARG A 91 25.36 -7.03 18.71
C ARG A 91 25.87 -6.77 20.12
N MET A 92 26.77 -7.63 20.61
CA MET A 92 27.41 -7.50 21.92
C MET A 92 28.10 -6.14 22.09
N ALA A 93 28.87 -5.69 21.10
CA ALA A 93 29.56 -4.40 21.16
C ALA A 93 28.57 -3.25 21.36
N LYS A 94 27.53 -3.15 20.52
CA LYS A 94 26.52 -2.09 20.60
C LYS A 94 25.67 -2.17 21.88
N THR A 95 25.17 -3.35 22.23
CA THR A 95 24.33 -3.54 23.41
C THR A 95 25.06 -3.19 24.71
N LEU A 96 26.33 -3.59 24.84
CA LEU A 96 27.11 -3.31 26.05
C LEU A 96 27.64 -1.87 26.09
N ALA A 97 27.94 -1.27 24.94
CA ALA A 97 28.17 0.17 24.85
C ALA A 97 26.95 0.98 25.31
N PHE A 98 25.75 0.56 24.91
CA PHE A 98 24.51 1.19 25.34
C PHE A 98 24.27 1.07 26.85
N ALA A 99 24.54 -0.11 27.43
CA ALA A 99 24.44 -0.33 28.88
C ALA A 99 25.35 0.62 29.69
N TRP A 100 26.57 0.86 29.19
CA TRP A 100 27.45 1.86 29.78
C TRP A 100 26.83 3.26 29.76
N LEU A 101 26.29 3.68 28.62
CA LEU A 101 25.65 4.99 28.50
C LEU A 101 24.44 5.15 29.44
N MET A 102 23.61 4.12 29.56
CA MET A 102 22.36 4.19 30.32
C MET A 102 22.56 4.07 31.83
N GLU A 103 23.43 3.16 32.28
CA GLU A 103 23.52 2.76 33.68
C GLU A 103 24.91 2.96 34.30
N ASN A 104 25.89 3.46 33.54
CA ASN A 104 27.31 3.48 33.92
C ASN A 104 27.81 2.09 34.36
N ASP A 105 27.34 1.05 33.68
CA ASP A 105 27.69 -0.34 33.98
C ASP A 105 29.14 -0.64 33.57
N VAL A 106 30.06 -0.56 34.54
CA VAL A 106 31.50 -0.76 34.32
C VAL A 106 31.82 -2.15 33.76
N VAL A 107 31.05 -3.18 34.14
CA VAL A 107 31.28 -4.54 33.62
C VAL A 107 30.89 -4.60 32.14
N ALA A 108 29.78 -3.96 31.77
CA ALA A 108 29.40 -3.82 30.37
C ALA A 108 30.43 -3.02 29.57
N LEU A 109 30.93 -1.91 30.11
CA LEU A 109 31.99 -1.10 29.48
C LEU A 109 33.24 -1.93 29.19
N VAL A 110 33.80 -2.60 30.20
CA VAL A 110 35.02 -3.42 30.03
C VAL A 110 34.80 -4.51 28.99
N LYS A 111 33.62 -5.15 29.01
CA LYS A 111 33.28 -6.18 28.03
C LYS A 111 33.11 -5.60 26.63
N ALA A 112 32.45 -4.44 26.47
CA ALA A 112 32.30 -3.77 25.19
C ALA A 112 33.65 -3.38 24.58
N LEU A 113 34.58 -2.83 25.37
CA LEU A 113 35.93 -2.49 24.92
C LEU A 113 36.70 -3.75 24.47
N ALA A 114 36.63 -4.84 25.24
CA ALA A 114 37.23 -6.12 24.85
C ALA A 114 36.60 -6.69 23.56
N THR A 115 35.28 -6.52 23.37
CA THR A 115 34.59 -6.92 22.14
C THR A 115 35.04 -6.10 20.93
N LEU A 116 35.23 -4.80 21.12
CA LEU A 116 35.72 -3.88 20.09
C LEU A 116 37.18 -4.17 19.69
N GLU A 117 38.03 -4.58 20.62
CA GLU A 117 39.41 -5.00 20.35
C GLU A 117 39.46 -6.14 19.31
N VAL A 118 38.55 -7.10 19.39
CA VAL A 118 38.44 -8.25 18.48
C VAL A 118 37.37 -8.07 17.39
N ALA A 119 36.93 -6.84 17.11
CA ALA A 119 35.99 -6.56 16.03
C ALA A 119 36.56 -7.05 14.68
N TYR A 120 35.74 -7.74 13.89
CA TYR A 120 36.12 -8.37 12.61
C TYR A 120 37.23 -9.43 12.68
N ASP A 121 37.70 -9.83 13.86
CA ASP A 121 38.60 -10.98 13.97
C ASP A 121 37.89 -12.24 13.46
N ASN A 122 38.59 -13.04 12.65
CA ASN A 122 38.05 -14.19 11.92
C ASN A 122 36.98 -13.85 10.87
N VAL A 123 36.77 -12.57 10.53
CA VAL A 123 35.95 -12.15 9.38
C VAL A 123 36.89 -11.85 8.20
N PRO A 124 36.68 -12.47 7.03
CA PRO A 124 37.49 -12.18 5.86
C PRO A 124 37.46 -10.70 5.45
N GLN A 125 38.64 -10.09 5.37
CA GLN A 125 38.85 -8.68 4.99
C GLN A 125 39.36 -8.52 3.55
N THR A 126 39.02 -9.47 2.69
CA THR A 126 39.31 -9.47 1.26
C THR A 126 38.07 -9.91 0.49
N TYR A 127 37.89 -9.38 -0.71
CA TYR A 127 36.79 -9.79 -1.59
C TYR A 127 37.15 -11.07 -2.35
N ASP A 128 36.31 -12.09 -2.17
CA ASP A 128 36.18 -13.27 -3.02
C ASP A 128 34.70 -13.64 -3.06
N SER A 129 34.19 -14.12 -4.20
CA SER A 129 32.74 -14.39 -4.34
C SER A 129 32.26 -15.54 -3.45
N GLY A 130 33.13 -16.48 -3.06
CA GLY A 130 32.80 -17.52 -2.08
C GLY A 130 32.90 -17.06 -0.63
N VAL A 131 33.39 -15.83 -0.40
CA VAL A 131 33.52 -15.19 0.91
C VAL A 131 32.38 -14.20 1.17
N PHE A 132 31.86 -13.52 0.13
CA PHE A 132 30.66 -12.69 0.21
C PHE A 132 29.43 -13.55 -0.12
N ASP A 133 29.24 -14.59 0.68
CA ASP A 133 28.12 -15.55 0.60
C ASP A 133 27.99 -16.23 1.98
N GLY A 134 26.89 -16.94 2.22
CA GLY A 134 26.65 -17.68 3.46
C GLY A 134 26.71 -16.78 4.69
N GLU A 135 27.49 -17.16 5.72
CA GLU A 135 27.55 -16.43 7.00
C GLU A 135 28.23 -15.05 6.93
N TYR A 136 28.95 -14.75 5.84
CA TYR A 136 29.65 -13.47 5.63
C TYR A 136 29.06 -12.67 4.46
N ASP A 137 27.85 -12.99 4.01
CA ASP A 137 27.12 -12.22 3.02
C ASP A 137 27.03 -10.73 3.42
N GLU A 138 27.08 -9.84 2.44
CA GLU A 138 27.02 -8.39 2.59
C GLU A 138 25.80 -7.91 3.41
N ILE A 139 24.67 -8.63 3.38
CA ILE A 139 23.47 -8.25 4.12
C ILE A 139 23.68 -8.31 5.63
N TYR A 140 24.51 -9.24 6.12
CA TYR A 140 24.87 -9.38 7.53
C TYR A 140 25.95 -8.38 7.90
N ARG A 141 27.01 -8.29 7.09
CA ARG A 141 28.13 -7.34 7.27
C ARG A 141 27.65 -5.90 7.34
N ALA A 142 26.62 -5.53 6.57
CA ALA A 142 25.96 -4.24 6.64
C ALA A 142 25.45 -3.92 8.06
N THR A 143 24.75 -4.87 8.67
CA THR A 143 24.20 -4.72 10.02
C THR A 143 25.31 -4.69 11.07
N TRP A 144 26.35 -5.52 10.90
CA TRP A 144 27.51 -5.52 11.80
C TRP A 144 28.24 -4.17 11.78
N LEU A 145 28.44 -3.60 10.59
CA LEU A 145 29.11 -2.31 10.43
C LEU A 145 28.34 -1.20 11.15
N GLN A 146 27.02 -1.13 11.00
CA GLN A 146 26.21 -0.14 11.73
C GLN A 146 26.27 -0.35 13.25
N ASN A 147 26.29 -1.61 13.71
CA ASN A 147 26.43 -1.91 15.13
C ASN A 147 27.79 -1.45 15.70
N TYR A 148 28.89 -1.77 15.01
CA TYR A 148 30.22 -1.32 15.44
C TYR A 148 30.40 0.19 15.33
N CYS A 149 29.84 0.84 14.31
CA CYS A 149 29.83 2.30 14.19
C CYS A 149 29.11 2.97 15.37
N ALA A 150 27.95 2.46 15.79
CA ALA A 150 27.24 2.99 16.96
C ALA A 150 28.04 2.75 18.26
N ALA A 151 28.62 1.56 18.44
CA ALA A 151 29.45 1.28 19.60
C ALA A 151 30.70 2.18 19.67
N TYR A 152 31.34 2.43 18.53
CA TYR A 152 32.47 3.35 18.38
C TYR A 152 32.06 4.78 18.74
N ASP A 153 30.96 5.27 18.17
CA ASP A 153 30.42 6.61 18.43
C ASP A 153 30.09 6.83 19.91
N TRP A 154 29.53 5.81 20.57
CA TRP A 154 29.13 5.90 21.98
C TRP A 154 30.27 5.76 22.97
N LEU A 155 31.31 5.00 22.62
CA LEU A 155 32.45 4.73 23.51
C LEU A 155 33.70 5.54 23.16
N TYR A 156 33.64 6.46 22.19
CA TYR A 156 34.80 7.21 21.71
C TYR A 156 35.70 7.74 22.84
N ASP A 157 35.10 8.43 23.83
CA ASP A 157 35.83 9.00 24.98
C ASP A 157 36.40 7.96 25.96
N GLN A 158 35.97 6.70 25.86
CA GLN A 158 36.45 5.57 26.67
C GLN A 158 37.51 4.74 25.94
N LEU A 159 37.71 4.96 24.63
CA LEU A 159 38.74 4.28 23.86
C LEU A 159 40.10 4.88 24.19
N GLY A 160 41.04 4.05 24.66
CA GLY A 160 42.44 4.43 24.70
C GLY A 160 42.96 4.71 23.28
N SER A 161 43.91 5.63 23.12
CA SER A 161 44.37 6.09 21.79
C SER A 161 44.85 4.97 20.86
N GLN A 162 45.39 3.89 21.41
CA GLN A 162 45.79 2.72 20.62
C GLN A 162 44.56 1.95 20.10
N LEU A 163 43.63 1.61 20.98
CA LEU A 163 42.42 0.86 20.63
C LEU A 163 41.53 1.67 19.67
N GLU A 164 41.43 2.99 19.86
CA GLU A 164 40.71 3.88 18.94
C GLU A 164 41.31 3.78 17.53
N ALA A 165 42.63 3.91 17.39
CA ALA A 165 43.29 3.86 16.10
C ALA A 165 43.15 2.49 15.41
N GLU A 166 43.27 1.40 16.17
CA GLU A 166 43.10 0.03 15.66
C GLU A 166 41.66 -0.24 15.21
N LEU A 167 40.67 0.14 16.03
CA LEU A 167 39.26 -0.01 15.69
C LEU A 167 38.86 0.87 14.50
N ARG A 168 39.31 2.13 14.46
CA ARG A 168 39.11 3.01 13.32
C ARG A 168 39.66 2.39 12.04
N ALA A 169 40.86 1.81 12.08
CA ALA A 169 41.44 1.13 10.93
C ALA A 169 40.59 -0.06 10.46
N LYS A 170 40.01 -0.84 11.39
CA LYS A 170 39.08 -1.95 11.08
C LYS A 170 37.80 -1.44 10.40
N LEU A 171 37.19 -0.37 10.92
CA LEU A 171 35.99 0.24 10.31
C LEU A 171 36.28 0.84 8.93
N VAL A 172 37.43 1.50 8.75
CA VAL A 172 37.88 2.01 7.44
C VAL A 172 38.09 0.87 6.46
N ALA A 173 38.70 -0.24 6.88
CA ALA A 173 38.91 -1.40 6.03
C ALA A 173 37.58 -2.00 5.54
N GLU A 174 36.62 -2.18 6.45
CA GLU A 174 35.29 -2.69 6.09
C GLU A 174 34.53 -1.72 5.16
N ALA A 175 34.50 -0.43 5.48
CA ALA A 175 33.85 0.58 4.64
C ALA A 175 34.47 0.62 3.24
N GLN A 176 35.79 0.57 3.15
CA GLN A 176 36.50 0.54 1.88
C GLN A 176 36.23 -0.76 1.11
N LEU A 177 36.11 -1.89 1.79
CA LEU A 177 35.77 -3.18 1.18
C LEU A 177 34.38 -3.15 0.54
N LEU A 178 33.35 -2.71 1.28
CA LEU A 178 32.00 -2.56 0.75
C LEU A 178 31.97 -1.55 -0.42
N TYR A 179 32.59 -0.38 -0.26
CA TYR A 179 32.68 0.63 -1.31
C TYR A 179 33.34 0.09 -2.60
N THR A 180 34.43 -0.64 -2.47
CA THR A 180 35.23 -1.09 -3.62
C THR A 180 34.53 -2.20 -4.41
N TYR A 181 33.79 -3.08 -3.73
CA TYR A 181 33.30 -4.34 -4.31
C TYR A 181 31.77 -4.46 -4.44
N MET A 182 30.99 -3.45 -4.05
CA MET A 182 29.51 -3.53 -4.08
C MET A 182 28.92 -3.85 -5.44
N ASN A 183 29.50 -3.34 -6.52
CA ASN A 183 28.99 -3.64 -7.86
C ASN A 183 29.31 -5.08 -8.30
N GLN A 184 30.25 -5.76 -7.62
CA GLN A 184 30.66 -7.13 -7.90
C GLN A 184 29.84 -8.14 -7.11
N TYR A 185 29.64 -7.94 -5.79
CA TYR A 185 28.79 -8.83 -4.98
C TYR A 185 27.29 -8.55 -5.14
N ALA A 186 26.90 -7.29 -5.35
CA ALA A 186 25.51 -6.89 -5.54
C ALA A 186 25.29 -6.22 -6.92
N PRO A 187 25.44 -6.97 -8.04
CA PRO A 187 25.34 -6.44 -9.41
C PRO A 187 23.93 -6.03 -9.82
N ARG A 188 22.90 -6.45 -9.07
CA ARG A 188 21.48 -6.13 -9.30
C ARG A 188 20.93 -5.22 -8.19
N PRO A 189 19.99 -4.30 -8.48
CA PRO A 189 19.49 -3.34 -7.50
C PRO A 189 18.37 -3.92 -6.62
N HIS A 190 18.70 -4.88 -5.76
CA HIS A 190 17.80 -5.41 -4.73
C HIS A 190 18.37 -5.18 -3.31
N ASN A 191 17.75 -5.77 -2.29
CA ASN A 191 18.13 -5.57 -0.88
C ASN A 191 19.61 -5.84 -0.55
N HIS A 192 20.29 -6.75 -1.26
CA HIS A 192 21.75 -6.99 -1.14
C HIS A 192 22.60 -5.78 -1.55
N ARG A 193 22.06 -4.85 -2.34
CA ARG A 193 22.72 -3.57 -2.65
C ARG A 193 22.35 -2.48 -1.64
N SER A 194 21.07 -2.32 -1.32
CA SER A 194 20.62 -1.19 -0.49
C SER A 194 21.10 -1.32 0.96
N LYS A 195 21.03 -2.51 1.56
CA LYS A 195 21.46 -2.74 2.95
C LYS A 195 22.92 -2.33 3.20
N PRO A 196 23.93 -2.83 2.46
CA PRO A 196 25.31 -2.39 2.63
C PRO A 196 25.54 -0.94 2.18
N ALA A 197 24.73 -0.39 1.26
CA ALA A 197 24.78 1.04 0.94
C ALA A 197 24.40 1.91 2.15
N TYR A 198 23.29 1.62 2.83
CA TYR A 198 22.91 2.33 4.07
C TYR A 198 23.96 2.20 5.18
N ALA A 199 24.58 1.02 5.31
CA ALA A 199 25.66 0.78 6.26
C ALA A 199 26.93 1.57 5.92
N LEU A 200 27.32 1.62 4.64
CA LEU A 200 28.43 2.42 4.16
C LEU A 200 28.18 3.92 4.40
N GLY A 201 26.94 4.39 4.19
CA GLY A 201 26.54 5.75 4.54
C GLY A 201 26.70 6.03 6.04
N THR A 202 26.32 5.09 6.91
CA THR A 202 26.54 5.19 8.36
C THR A 202 28.02 5.27 8.72
N ALA A 203 28.86 4.43 8.11
CA ALA A 203 30.30 4.46 8.33
C ALA A 203 30.94 5.78 7.87
N ALA A 204 30.48 6.34 6.74
CA ALA A 204 30.92 7.64 6.26
C ALA A 204 30.57 8.78 7.22
N LEU A 205 29.40 8.74 7.86
CA LEU A 205 28.98 9.72 8.86
C LEU A 205 29.76 9.57 10.18
N THR A 206 29.99 8.32 10.60
CA THR A 206 30.78 8.00 11.80
C THR A 206 32.23 8.45 11.65
N LEU A 207 32.81 8.28 10.46
CA LEU A 207 34.20 8.58 10.14
C LEU A 207 34.29 9.83 9.26
N SER A 208 33.48 10.87 9.55
CA SER A 208 33.29 12.03 8.67
C SER A 208 34.56 12.83 8.39
N SER A 209 35.60 12.71 9.21
CA SER A 209 36.91 13.35 8.99
C SER A 209 37.86 12.51 8.14
N HIS A 210 37.50 11.26 7.81
CA HIS A 210 38.31 10.41 6.94
C HIS A 210 38.29 10.95 5.49
N PRO A 211 39.42 11.00 4.77
CA PRO A 211 39.50 11.60 3.42
C PRO A 211 38.54 11.01 2.37
N ASN A 212 38.13 9.75 2.54
CA ASN A 212 37.21 9.07 1.62
C ASN A 212 35.73 9.15 2.04
N ALA A 213 35.40 9.73 3.20
CA ALA A 213 34.04 9.70 3.76
C ALA A 213 33.00 10.30 2.80
N ALA A 214 33.31 11.45 2.17
CA ALA A 214 32.41 12.08 1.21
C ALA A 214 32.15 11.18 -0.02
N GLN A 215 33.18 10.48 -0.49
CA GLN A 215 33.07 9.55 -1.61
C GLN A 215 32.22 8.33 -1.25
N TRP A 216 32.43 7.77 -0.05
CA TRP A 216 31.63 6.67 0.46
C TRP A 216 30.15 7.05 0.60
N LEU A 217 29.85 8.22 1.17
CA LEU A 217 28.47 8.69 1.36
C LEU A 217 27.77 8.95 0.01
N SER A 218 28.43 9.63 -0.94
CA SER A 218 27.85 9.86 -2.26
C SER A 218 27.59 8.55 -3.01
N PHE A 219 28.53 7.61 -2.93
CA PHE A 219 28.36 6.27 -3.51
C PHE A 219 27.23 5.49 -2.84
N ALA A 220 27.12 5.53 -1.51
CA ALA A 220 26.03 4.91 -0.77
C ALA A 220 24.65 5.45 -1.23
N LEU A 221 24.50 6.78 -1.33
CA LEU A 221 23.29 7.44 -1.80
C LEU A 221 22.94 7.05 -3.25
N ASP A 222 23.95 6.96 -4.12
CA ASP A 222 23.78 6.52 -5.51
C ASP A 222 23.37 5.04 -5.62
N ARG A 223 23.97 4.16 -4.81
CA ARG A 223 23.65 2.72 -4.79
C ARG A 223 22.27 2.45 -4.21
N GLN A 224 21.86 3.11 -3.12
CA GLN A 224 20.47 3.01 -2.64
C GLN A 224 19.47 3.54 -3.68
N ASN A 225 19.81 4.61 -4.41
CA ASN A 225 18.92 5.21 -5.41
C ASN A 225 18.63 4.22 -6.55
N SER A 226 19.59 3.39 -6.92
CA SER A 226 19.34 2.33 -7.90
C SER A 226 18.29 1.33 -7.42
N VAL A 227 18.18 1.08 -6.11
CA VAL A 227 17.17 0.20 -5.50
C VAL A 227 15.85 0.93 -5.30
N THR A 228 15.84 2.15 -4.76
CA THR A 228 14.59 2.92 -4.55
C THR A 228 13.91 3.32 -5.86
N LYS A 229 14.68 3.42 -6.95
CA LYS A 229 14.13 3.65 -8.30
C LYS A 229 13.50 2.40 -8.91
N TYR A 230 13.99 1.21 -8.55
CA TYR A 230 13.59 -0.06 -9.16
C TYR A 230 12.65 -0.88 -8.28
N MET A 231 12.96 -1.10 -7.00
CA MET A 231 12.17 -1.96 -6.12
C MET A 231 11.01 -1.23 -5.45
N PHE A 232 11.06 0.10 -5.33
CA PHE A 232 9.93 0.90 -4.86
C PHE A 232 9.15 1.50 -6.03
N SER A 233 7.84 1.68 -5.86
CA SER A 233 7.04 2.59 -6.68
C SER A 233 6.97 3.99 -6.03
N HIS A 234 6.53 5.00 -6.79
CA HIS A 234 6.26 6.34 -6.26
C HIS A 234 5.15 6.37 -5.18
N GLU A 235 4.32 5.33 -5.10
CA GLU A 235 3.29 5.16 -4.06
C GLU A 235 3.77 4.28 -2.90
N GLY A 236 5.03 3.86 -2.91
CA GLY A 236 5.68 3.12 -1.82
C GLY A 236 5.63 1.60 -1.93
N VAL A 237 5.01 1.02 -2.96
CA VAL A 237 4.95 -0.44 -3.15
C VAL A 237 6.37 -1.00 -3.27
N TYR A 238 6.73 -1.96 -2.42
CA TYR A 238 8.03 -2.66 -2.49
C TYR A 238 7.90 -4.02 -3.17
N ARG A 239 8.57 -4.19 -4.32
CA ARG A 239 8.39 -5.35 -5.22
C ARG A 239 9.03 -6.66 -4.76
N GLU A 240 9.89 -6.64 -3.75
CA GLU A 240 10.37 -7.89 -3.11
C GLU A 240 9.43 -8.37 -1.99
N GLY A 241 8.26 -7.74 -1.86
CA GLY A 241 7.24 -8.08 -0.88
C GLY A 241 7.52 -7.60 0.54
N PRO A 242 6.56 -7.84 1.47
CA PRO A 242 6.63 -7.28 2.82
C PRO A 242 7.79 -7.78 3.68
N HIS A 243 8.28 -9.00 3.45
CA HIS A 243 9.45 -9.51 4.18
C HIS A 243 10.69 -8.67 3.91
N TYR A 244 11.04 -8.50 2.64
CA TYR A 244 12.24 -7.80 2.24
C TYR A 244 12.13 -6.28 2.37
N TYR A 245 10.91 -5.75 2.40
CA TYR A 245 10.65 -4.38 2.85
C TYR A 245 11.16 -4.17 4.28
N VAL A 246 10.68 -4.97 5.25
CA VAL A 246 11.11 -4.88 6.65
C VAL A 246 12.61 -5.18 6.79
N PHE A 247 13.11 -6.20 6.08
CA PHE A 247 14.52 -6.57 6.10
C PHE A 247 15.46 -5.45 5.61
N THR A 248 15.01 -4.66 4.63
CA THR A 248 15.74 -3.48 4.13
C THR A 248 15.70 -2.33 5.13
N LEU A 249 14.55 -2.13 5.81
CA LEU A 249 14.38 -1.05 6.78
C LEU A 249 15.29 -1.18 8.01
N VAL A 250 15.75 -2.39 8.32
CA VAL A 250 16.74 -2.64 9.39
C VAL A 250 17.98 -1.76 9.23
N ASN A 251 18.47 -1.53 8.01
CA ASN A 251 19.63 -0.67 7.78
C ASN A 251 19.23 0.75 7.34
N ALA A 252 18.10 0.88 6.64
CA ALA A 252 17.61 2.17 6.14
C ALA A 252 17.21 3.11 7.28
N ILE A 253 16.41 2.65 8.25
CA ILE A 253 15.91 3.51 9.34
C ILE A 253 17.06 4.12 10.15
N PRO A 254 18.05 3.33 10.62
CA PRO A 254 19.23 3.90 11.27
C PRO A 254 19.94 4.95 10.40
N PHE A 255 20.21 4.65 9.13
CA PHE A 255 20.89 5.60 8.24
C PHE A 255 20.12 6.93 8.07
N LEU A 256 18.80 6.88 7.92
CA LEU A 256 17.97 8.09 7.80
C LEU A 256 18.08 8.98 9.04
N TRP A 257 18.07 8.39 10.24
CA TRP A 257 18.30 9.12 11.50
C TRP A 257 19.73 9.62 11.62
N HIS A 258 20.73 8.79 11.28
CA HIS A 258 22.14 9.15 11.33
C HIS A 258 22.44 10.37 10.44
N TYR A 259 21.93 10.39 9.22
CA TYR A 259 22.22 11.49 8.29
C TYR A 259 21.54 12.80 8.72
N LEU A 260 20.35 12.69 9.33
CA LEU A 260 19.67 13.81 9.95
C LEU A 260 20.44 14.38 11.14
N HIS A 261 20.91 13.53 12.07
CA HIS A 261 21.57 14.02 13.28
C HIS A 261 23.00 14.51 13.04
N VAL A 262 23.79 13.79 12.24
CA VAL A 262 25.21 14.12 12.00
C VAL A 262 25.37 15.32 11.07
N SER A 263 24.53 15.40 10.03
CA SER A 263 24.70 16.38 8.94
C SER A 263 23.51 17.32 8.74
N GLY A 264 22.42 17.16 9.51
CA GLY A 264 21.20 17.97 9.33
C GLY A 264 20.41 17.63 8.06
N VAL A 265 20.73 16.54 7.35
CA VAL A 265 20.09 16.20 6.07
C VAL A 265 18.88 15.31 6.32
N ASN A 266 17.68 15.88 6.15
CA ASN A 266 16.44 15.15 6.32
C ASN A 266 16.01 14.43 5.02
N LEU A 267 16.17 13.11 4.98
CA LEU A 267 15.74 12.27 3.86
C LEU A 267 14.32 11.69 4.02
N PHE A 268 13.70 11.76 5.19
CA PHE A 268 12.37 11.20 5.44
C PHE A 268 11.29 11.65 4.45
N PRO A 269 11.21 12.93 4.03
CA PRO A 269 10.21 13.36 3.04
C PRO A 269 10.21 12.56 1.72
N TYR A 270 11.37 12.07 1.27
CA TYR A 270 11.47 11.25 0.06
C TYR A 270 10.94 9.82 0.26
N TYR A 271 11.00 9.32 1.49
CA TYR A 271 10.54 7.97 1.87
C TYR A 271 9.10 7.95 2.39
N GLN A 272 8.40 9.09 2.47
CA GLN A 272 7.03 9.15 2.97
C GLN A 272 6.11 8.09 2.33
N PRO A 273 6.06 7.92 0.99
CA PRO A 273 5.20 6.90 0.38
C PRO A 273 5.54 5.48 0.84
N ALA A 274 6.84 5.17 1.03
CA ALA A 274 7.28 3.86 1.49
C ALA A 274 6.75 3.51 2.89
N PHE A 275 6.58 4.51 3.77
CA PHE A 275 6.02 4.30 5.10
C PHE A 275 4.49 4.39 5.17
N GLU A 276 3.84 5.05 4.20
CA GLU A 276 2.39 5.04 4.05
C GLU A 276 1.88 3.74 3.42
N TRP A 277 2.66 3.10 2.53
CA TRP A 277 2.26 1.87 1.83
C TRP A 277 1.80 0.74 2.76
N PRO A 278 2.54 0.36 3.83
CA PRO A 278 2.09 -0.67 4.76
C PRO A 278 0.72 -0.39 5.39
N ILE A 279 0.41 0.87 5.64
CA ILE A 279 -0.87 1.29 6.21
C ILE A 279 -1.97 1.08 5.16
N ARG A 280 -1.71 1.43 3.89
CA ARG A 280 -2.68 1.28 2.81
C ARG A 280 -3.04 -0.19 2.55
N ILE A 281 -2.09 -1.10 2.73
CA ILE A 281 -2.26 -2.53 2.44
C ILE A 281 -2.41 -3.46 3.66
N ARG A 282 -2.50 -2.94 4.88
CA ARG A 282 -2.64 -3.81 6.06
C ARG A 282 -4.01 -4.49 6.14
N ASN A 283 -4.09 -5.71 6.65
CA ASN A 283 -5.39 -6.24 7.10
C ASN A 283 -5.88 -5.54 8.40
N SER A 284 -7.05 -5.92 8.91
CA SER A 284 -7.63 -5.33 10.14
C SER A 284 -6.74 -5.48 11.39
N ARG A 285 -5.76 -6.39 11.35
CA ARG A 285 -4.83 -6.69 12.44
C ARG A 285 -3.46 -6.06 12.29
N GLY A 286 -3.26 -5.26 11.24
CA GLY A 286 -1.99 -4.57 11.01
C GLY A 286 -0.90 -5.40 10.41
N TRP A 287 -1.27 -6.45 9.66
CA TRP A 287 -0.33 -7.26 8.91
C TRP A 287 -0.33 -6.86 7.44
N MET A 288 0.86 -6.68 6.90
CA MET A 288 1.10 -6.76 5.46
C MET A 288 1.00 -8.25 5.04
N PRO A 289 0.49 -8.54 3.83
CA PRO A 289 0.22 -9.91 3.37
C PRO A 289 1.49 -10.69 3.01
N ASN A 290 1.40 -12.02 2.94
CA ASN A 290 2.49 -12.93 2.54
C ASN A 290 2.61 -13.09 1.01
N ILE A 291 2.75 -11.98 0.27
CA ILE A 291 2.95 -11.99 -1.19
C ILE A 291 4.44 -11.97 -1.55
N GLU A 292 4.80 -12.38 -2.77
CA GLU A 292 6.18 -12.56 -3.24
C GLU A 292 6.95 -13.55 -2.33
N ASP A 293 8.28 -13.44 -2.25
CA ASP A 293 9.08 -14.05 -1.17
C ASP A 293 8.82 -13.37 0.20
N GLY A 294 7.55 -13.36 0.60
CA GLY A 294 7.03 -12.67 1.77
C GLY A 294 6.40 -13.60 2.80
N PHE A 295 6.55 -13.21 4.06
CA PHE A 295 5.69 -13.67 5.15
C PHE A 295 4.71 -12.55 5.51
N MET A 296 3.71 -12.86 6.32
CA MET A 296 2.93 -11.80 6.97
C MET A 296 3.85 -11.00 7.89
N LYS A 297 3.81 -9.66 7.78
CA LYS A 297 4.72 -8.77 8.51
C LYS A 297 4.00 -7.60 9.17
N PRO A 298 4.35 -7.26 10.43
CA PRO A 298 4.10 -5.92 10.93
C PRO A 298 5.04 -4.92 10.23
N ALA A 299 4.64 -3.65 10.17
CA ALA A 299 5.50 -2.58 9.71
C ALA A 299 5.97 -1.70 10.89
N PRO A 300 7.28 -1.49 11.11
CA PRO A 300 7.80 -0.74 12.25
C PRO A 300 7.66 0.79 12.07
N THR A 301 6.46 1.26 11.78
CA THR A 301 6.17 2.68 11.46
C THR A 301 6.41 3.63 12.63
N HIS A 302 6.25 3.16 13.87
CA HIS A 302 6.57 3.92 15.09
C HIS A 302 8.04 4.38 15.17
N ALA A 303 8.98 3.63 14.57
CA ALA A 303 10.41 3.96 14.55
C ALA A 303 10.75 5.14 13.62
N VAL A 304 9.78 5.63 12.83
CA VAL A 304 9.94 6.81 11.97
C VAL A 304 8.89 7.88 12.22
N ALA A 305 7.88 7.63 13.06
CA ALA A 305 6.78 8.56 13.31
C ALA A 305 7.26 9.95 13.76
N ALA A 306 8.30 10.02 14.59
CA ALA A 306 8.86 11.28 15.07
C ALA A 306 9.42 12.18 13.96
N ALA A 307 9.81 11.63 12.80
CA ALA A 307 10.27 12.41 11.66
C ALA A 307 9.13 13.10 10.88
N TYR A 308 7.87 12.77 11.20
CA TYR A 308 6.68 13.21 10.47
C TYR A 308 5.67 13.99 11.32
N ARG A 309 6.09 14.60 12.43
CA ARG A 309 5.19 15.28 13.40
C ARG A 309 4.31 16.35 12.79
N ASP A 310 4.83 17.06 11.80
CA ASP A 310 4.14 18.16 11.14
C ASP A 310 3.83 17.83 9.66
N THR A 311 4.03 16.58 9.26
CA THR A 311 3.90 16.16 7.87
C THR A 311 2.45 15.78 7.57
N PRO A 312 1.77 16.41 6.60
CA PRO A 312 0.43 15.99 6.20
C PRO A 312 0.47 14.64 5.49
N THR A 313 -0.64 13.90 5.55
CA THR A 313 -0.83 12.63 4.84
C THR A 313 -2.14 12.63 4.07
N LEU A 314 -2.22 11.83 3.01
CA LEU A 314 -3.48 11.55 2.31
C LEU A 314 -4.38 10.58 3.07
N LEU A 315 -3.93 10.03 4.19
CA LEU A 315 -4.67 9.08 5.01
C LEU A 315 -5.55 9.73 6.08
N HIS A 316 -5.37 11.04 6.33
CA HIS A 316 -6.18 11.76 7.31
C HIS A 316 -6.43 13.21 6.90
N SER A 317 -7.65 13.70 7.09
CA SER A 317 -8.05 15.07 6.79
C SER A 317 -7.34 16.17 7.62
N SER A 318 -6.75 15.84 8.77
CA SER A 318 -6.16 16.84 9.68
C SER A 318 -4.99 16.36 10.53
N ALA A 319 -4.96 15.10 10.96
CA ALA A 319 -3.86 14.60 11.79
C ALA A 319 -2.58 14.44 10.95
N PRO A 320 -1.40 14.71 11.52
CA PRO A 320 -0.14 14.52 10.83
C PRO A 320 0.17 13.03 10.68
N LEU A 321 0.98 12.70 9.68
CA LEU A 321 1.40 11.33 9.36
C LEU A 321 2.01 10.61 10.58
N ALA A 322 2.72 11.33 11.46
CA ALA A 322 3.24 10.78 12.71
C ALA A 322 2.17 10.01 13.52
N GLU A 323 0.97 10.57 13.66
CA GLU A 323 -0.09 9.95 14.46
C GLU A 323 -0.64 8.67 13.81
N ILE A 324 -0.67 8.64 12.48
CA ILE A 324 -1.17 7.50 11.70
C ILE A 324 -0.12 6.38 11.70
N LEU A 325 1.16 6.73 11.60
CA LEU A 325 2.28 5.79 11.74
C LEU A 325 2.30 5.18 13.15
N GLN A 326 2.02 5.99 14.18
CA GLN A 326 1.92 5.52 15.56
C GLN A 326 0.70 4.62 15.76
N TRP A 327 -0.46 5.00 15.21
CA TRP A 327 -1.67 4.18 15.20
C TRP A 327 -1.45 2.82 14.53
N ASN A 328 -0.77 2.80 13.38
CA ASN A 328 -0.49 1.57 12.66
C ASN A 328 0.22 0.57 13.56
N TRP A 329 1.29 0.99 14.24
CA TRP A 329 2.02 0.12 15.14
C TRP A 329 1.21 -0.32 16.37
N GLN A 330 0.55 0.63 17.05
CA GLN A 330 -0.20 0.34 18.28
C GLN A 330 -1.41 -0.57 18.07
N THR A 331 -1.94 -0.61 16.85
CA THR A 331 -3.08 -1.47 16.50
C THR A 331 -2.67 -2.74 15.75
N THR A 332 -1.38 -3.05 15.69
CA THR A 332 -0.91 -4.33 15.12
C THR A 332 -0.95 -5.44 16.18
N ARG A 333 -1.59 -6.56 15.84
CA ARG A 333 -1.59 -7.77 16.70
C ARG A 333 -0.36 -8.63 16.42
N PHE A 334 0.62 -8.67 17.31
CA PHE A 334 1.84 -9.46 17.08
C PHE A 334 1.61 -10.94 17.35
N PHE A 335 2.07 -11.79 16.42
CA PHE A 335 2.14 -13.24 16.59
C PHE A 335 3.59 -13.78 16.65
N THR A 336 4.57 -12.92 16.43
CA THR A 336 6.01 -13.20 16.61
C THR A 336 6.72 -11.93 17.06
N GLN A 337 7.69 -12.07 17.96
CA GLN A 337 8.62 -11.00 18.34
C GLN A 337 9.72 -10.82 17.29
N ASN A 338 10.12 -11.90 16.62
CA ASN A 338 11.12 -11.87 15.54
C ASN A 338 10.42 -11.56 14.21
N TYR A 339 10.30 -10.28 13.87
CA TYR A 339 9.68 -9.83 12.62
C TYR A 339 10.65 -9.18 11.63
N THR A 340 11.89 -8.85 12.04
CA THR A 340 12.85 -8.12 11.19
C THR A 340 13.41 -8.94 10.04
N GLY A 341 13.50 -10.28 10.21
CA GLY A 341 14.23 -11.16 9.30
C GLY A 341 15.75 -11.16 9.51
N ALA A 342 16.27 -10.37 10.46
CA ALA A 342 17.70 -10.14 10.69
C ALA A 342 18.12 -10.38 12.16
N THR A 343 17.35 -11.19 12.90
CA THR A 343 17.41 -11.26 14.38
C THR A 343 18.73 -11.75 14.96
N ASN A 344 19.57 -12.41 14.17
CA ASN A 344 20.91 -12.82 14.59
C ASN A 344 21.94 -11.67 14.56
N ASP A 345 21.58 -10.53 13.93
CA ASP A 345 22.53 -9.45 13.65
C ASP A 345 22.08 -8.10 14.22
N VAL A 346 20.77 -7.89 14.40
CA VAL A 346 20.22 -6.60 14.81
C VAL A 346 20.25 -6.37 16.32
N THR A 347 20.21 -5.10 16.68
CA THR A 347 19.92 -4.60 18.04
C THR A 347 18.66 -3.76 17.99
N TRP A 348 17.62 -4.33 17.37
CA TRP A 348 16.45 -3.59 16.89
C TRP A 348 15.71 -2.86 18.00
N GLU A 349 15.68 -3.44 19.19
CA GLU A 349 15.04 -2.89 20.38
C GLU A 349 15.71 -1.59 20.81
N ILE A 350 17.05 -1.51 20.70
CA ILE A 350 17.81 -0.28 20.96
C ILE A 350 17.47 0.77 19.90
N ASP A 351 17.44 0.40 18.62
CA ASP A 351 17.11 1.34 17.54
C ASP A 351 15.68 1.90 17.66
N VAL A 352 14.72 1.05 18.06
CA VAL A 352 13.36 1.46 18.38
C VAL A 352 13.34 2.37 19.61
N LEU A 353 14.07 2.05 20.68
CA LEU A 353 14.12 2.90 21.87
C LEU A 353 14.64 4.30 21.54
N LEU A 354 15.63 4.39 20.65
CA LEU A 354 16.25 5.66 20.24
C LEU A 354 15.36 6.49 19.32
N SER A 355 14.53 5.85 18.49
CA SER A 355 13.71 6.53 17.48
C SER A 355 12.24 6.74 17.86
N TRP A 356 11.67 5.86 18.68
CA TRP A 356 10.25 5.88 19.03
C TRP A 356 9.94 6.99 20.05
N ASP A 357 9.01 7.87 19.69
CA ASP A 357 8.37 8.78 20.64
C ASP A 357 6.96 8.29 21.00
N ALA A 358 6.83 7.77 22.23
CA ALA A 358 5.58 7.26 22.77
C ALA A 358 4.56 8.38 23.09
N SER A 359 4.96 9.65 23.08
CA SER A 359 4.05 10.78 23.32
C SER A 359 3.24 11.19 22.10
N ILE A 360 3.60 10.71 20.90
CA ILE A 360 2.83 10.94 19.67
C ILE A 360 1.46 10.25 19.83
N PRO A 361 0.34 10.97 19.65
CA PRO A 361 -0.98 10.36 19.66
C PRO A 361 -1.12 9.30 18.57
N ALA A 362 -1.93 8.27 18.81
CA ALA A 362 -2.32 7.33 17.76
C ALA A 362 -3.70 7.68 17.23
N THR A 363 -3.75 8.12 15.98
CA THR A 363 -5.00 8.51 15.32
C THR A 363 -5.23 7.65 14.08
N PRO A 364 -6.40 6.96 13.97
CA PRO A 364 -6.71 6.16 12.79
C PRO A 364 -6.87 7.04 11.55
N PRO A 365 -6.60 6.51 10.34
CA PRO A 365 -7.03 7.16 9.10
C PRO A 365 -8.54 7.47 9.09
N ASP A 366 -8.93 8.57 8.44
CA ASP A 366 -10.34 9.00 8.30
C ASP A 366 -10.85 9.03 6.85
N VAL A 367 -10.01 8.64 5.89
CA VAL A 367 -10.38 8.47 4.49
C VAL A 367 -11.05 7.13 4.24
N SER A 368 -11.56 6.90 3.01
CA SER A 368 -12.14 5.59 2.64
C SER A 368 -11.15 4.46 2.97
N PRO A 369 -11.58 3.40 3.68
CA PRO A 369 -10.70 2.27 3.97
C PRO A 369 -10.35 1.48 2.71
N THR A 370 -11.13 1.59 1.63
CA THR A 370 -10.72 1.09 0.31
C THR A 370 -9.59 1.95 -0.25
N GLN A 371 -8.51 1.31 -0.70
CA GLN A 371 -7.30 1.98 -1.15
C GLN A 371 -6.88 1.48 -2.52
N VAL A 372 -6.87 2.40 -3.50
CA VAL A 372 -6.43 2.12 -4.89
C VAL A 372 -5.02 2.67 -5.11
N LEU A 373 -4.08 1.78 -5.42
CA LEU A 373 -2.70 2.09 -5.79
C LEU A 373 -2.53 1.86 -7.29
N GLN A 374 -2.18 2.92 -8.03
CA GLN A 374 -1.91 2.86 -9.47
C GLN A 374 -0.73 1.96 -9.82
N SER A 375 0.13 1.69 -8.84
CA SER A 375 1.26 0.77 -8.92
C SER A 375 0.86 -0.72 -8.97
N GLY A 376 -0.44 -1.04 -8.94
CA GLY A 376 -0.96 -2.40 -9.16
C GLY A 376 -1.55 -3.08 -7.93
N GLN A 377 -2.05 -2.33 -6.94
CA GLN A 377 -2.69 -2.92 -5.76
C GLN A 377 -4.01 -2.23 -5.43
N VAL A 378 -5.03 -3.00 -5.05
CA VAL A 378 -6.28 -2.45 -4.52
C VAL A 378 -6.65 -3.20 -3.24
N ALA A 379 -6.68 -2.50 -2.11
CA ALA A 379 -7.17 -3.04 -0.86
C ALA A 379 -8.64 -2.65 -0.69
N PHE A 380 -9.56 -3.59 -0.84
CA PHE A 380 -10.96 -3.43 -0.48
C PHE A 380 -11.09 -3.67 1.02
N ARG A 381 -11.51 -2.66 1.79
CA ARG A 381 -11.60 -2.75 3.24
C ARG A 381 -12.80 -1.95 3.72
N ASN A 382 -13.52 -2.44 4.73
CA ASN A 382 -14.69 -1.74 5.28
C ASN A 382 -14.39 -0.86 6.50
N ALA A 383 -13.26 -1.08 7.16
CA ALA A 383 -12.86 -0.29 8.32
C ALA A 383 -11.34 -0.29 8.50
N TRP A 384 -10.78 0.85 8.91
CA TRP A 384 -9.37 0.93 9.30
C TRP A 384 -9.07 0.20 10.60
N SER A 385 -9.98 0.32 11.56
CA SER A 385 -9.86 -0.29 12.88
C SER A 385 -10.49 -1.68 12.90
N ASP A 386 -10.10 -2.46 13.89
CA ASP A 386 -10.69 -3.76 14.15
C ASP A 386 -12.17 -3.63 14.56
N VAL A 387 -13.05 -4.14 13.71
CA VAL A 387 -14.51 -4.18 13.91
C VAL A 387 -15.03 -5.61 14.20
N GLY A 388 -14.14 -6.53 14.58
CA GLY A 388 -14.53 -7.90 14.95
C GLY A 388 -15.05 -8.72 13.77
N GLU A 389 -16.14 -9.45 13.99
CA GLU A 389 -16.76 -10.34 12.99
C GLU A 389 -17.21 -9.63 11.70
N SER A 390 -17.46 -8.32 11.75
CA SER A 390 -17.85 -7.53 10.57
C SER A 390 -16.65 -7.11 9.71
N SER A 391 -15.41 -7.34 10.13
CA SER A 391 -14.22 -6.96 9.35
C SER A 391 -14.20 -7.63 7.99
N ARG A 392 -13.87 -6.86 6.95
CA ARG A 392 -13.71 -7.31 5.57
C ARG A 392 -12.49 -6.66 4.97
N TYR A 393 -11.62 -7.50 4.42
CA TYR A 393 -10.40 -7.08 3.75
C TYR A 393 -10.09 -8.05 2.60
N LEU A 394 -9.88 -7.51 1.41
CA LEU A 394 -9.34 -8.22 0.26
C LEU A 394 -8.26 -7.36 -0.38
N LEU A 395 -7.06 -7.89 -0.57
CA LEU A 395 -6.05 -7.25 -1.41
C LEU A 395 -6.05 -7.89 -2.79
N PHE A 396 -6.29 -7.08 -3.81
CA PHE A 396 -6.16 -7.44 -5.21
C PHE A 396 -4.77 -7.02 -5.71
N HIS A 397 -3.96 -7.99 -6.13
CA HIS A 397 -2.55 -7.81 -6.48
C HIS A 397 -2.34 -7.93 -7.99
N GLY A 398 -1.64 -6.96 -8.57
CA GLY A 398 -1.24 -6.91 -9.98
C GLY A 398 -0.07 -5.94 -10.18
N VAL A 399 0.97 -6.08 -9.38
CA VAL A 399 2.19 -5.26 -9.46
C VAL A 399 3.06 -5.74 -10.62
N ALA A 400 3.76 -4.82 -11.27
CA ALA A 400 4.71 -5.18 -12.35
C ALA A 400 5.87 -6.00 -11.79
N SER A 401 6.16 -7.14 -12.42
CA SER A 401 7.15 -8.10 -11.90
C SER A 401 8.54 -7.48 -11.72
N ALA A 402 9.23 -7.87 -10.64
CA ALA A 402 10.64 -7.57 -10.42
C ALA A 402 11.52 -8.76 -10.83
N ASP A 403 12.82 -8.53 -10.96
CA ASP A 403 13.76 -9.62 -11.30
C ASP A 403 14.20 -10.44 -10.08
N ASN A 404 13.86 -10.02 -8.85
CA ASN A 404 14.25 -10.65 -7.59
C ASN A 404 13.05 -10.88 -6.68
N HIS A 405 13.01 -12.02 -6.01
CA HIS A 405 11.96 -12.38 -5.02
C HIS A 405 10.51 -12.41 -5.55
N ASP A 406 10.34 -12.29 -6.87
CA ASP A 406 9.06 -12.22 -7.58
C ASP A 406 8.34 -13.57 -7.66
N HIS A 407 7.02 -13.54 -7.52
CA HIS A 407 6.12 -14.68 -7.73
C HIS A 407 5.20 -14.42 -8.94
N PRO A 408 4.75 -15.48 -9.64
CA PRO A 408 3.79 -15.35 -10.74
C PRO A 408 2.34 -15.16 -10.25
N ASP A 409 2.11 -14.13 -9.44
CA ASP A 409 0.88 -13.89 -8.66
C ASP A 409 0.01 -12.76 -9.23
N HIS A 410 0.25 -12.37 -10.48
CA HIS A 410 -0.54 -11.36 -11.18
C HIS A 410 -2.05 -11.65 -11.12
N LEU A 411 -2.84 -10.62 -10.81
CA LEU A 411 -4.29 -10.66 -10.64
C LEU A 411 -4.74 -11.61 -9.50
N SER A 412 -3.85 -12.00 -8.60
CA SER A 412 -4.21 -12.77 -7.41
C SER A 412 -4.93 -11.91 -6.37
N TYR A 413 -5.50 -12.55 -5.36
CA TYR A 413 -6.02 -11.86 -4.19
C TYR A 413 -5.83 -12.67 -2.92
N VAL A 414 -5.83 -11.99 -1.77
CA VAL A 414 -5.91 -12.60 -0.44
C VAL A 414 -7.09 -12.00 0.33
N VAL A 415 -7.68 -12.75 1.26
CA VAL A 415 -8.88 -12.34 2.00
C VAL A 415 -8.72 -12.58 3.50
N ASP A 416 -8.97 -11.53 4.27
CA ASP A 416 -9.25 -11.60 5.70
C ASP A 416 -10.68 -11.13 5.97
N ALA A 417 -11.43 -11.90 6.74
CA ALA A 417 -12.77 -11.50 7.18
C ALA A 417 -13.10 -12.11 8.53
N ALA A 418 -13.97 -11.41 9.28
CA ALA A 418 -14.31 -11.80 10.65
C ALA A 418 -13.07 -12.07 11.52
N ASN A 419 -12.09 -11.16 11.44
CA ASN A 419 -10.78 -11.28 12.07
C ASN A 419 -10.19 -12.67 11.84
N THR A 420 -10.16 -13.15 10.62
CA THR A 420 -9.58 -14.45 10.29
C THR A 420 -9.01 -14.40 8.89
N THR A 421 -7.78 -14.86 8.75
CA THR A 421 -7.16 -15.07 7.44
C THR A 421 -7.85 -16.27 6.78
N LEU A 422 -8.45 -16.05 5.61
CA LEU A 422 -9.32 -17.01 4.93
C LEU A 422 -8.78 -17.46 3.57
N ALA A 423 -8.68 -16.57 2.58
CA ALA A 423 -8.01 -16.88 1.31
C ALA A 423 -6.58 -16.38 1.37
N VAL A 424 -5.61 -17.23 1.05
CA VAL A 424 -4.19 -16.89 1.22
C VAL A 424 -3.40 -17.08 -0.06
N ASP A 425 -2.27 -16.40 -0.10
CA ASP A 425 -1.17 -16.74 -0.99
C ASP A 425 -0.35 -17.90 -0.40
N ALA A 426 0.40 -18.62 -1.23
CA ALA A 426 1.33 -19.63 -0.76
C ALA A 426 2.48 -19.02 0.06
N GLY A 427 2.88 -17.78 -0.25
CA GLY A 427 3.97 -17.08 0.43
C GLY A 427 5.34 -17.72 0.18
N TYR A 428 6.31 -17.38 1.01
CA TYR A 428 7.73 -17.65 0.72
C TYR A 428 8.14 -19.14 0.76
N GLY A 429 7.63 -19.87 1.74
CA GLY A 429 8.07 -21.21 2.18
C GLY A 429 8.60 -21.16 3.62
N PRO A 430 8.40 -22.20 4.46
CA PRO A 430 8.82 -22.17 5.86
C PRO A 430 10.34 -21.99 6.04
N GLU A 431 11.18 -22.36 5.07
CA GLU A 431 12.63 -22.13 5.08
C GLU A 431 13.09 -21.06 4.07
N GLY A 432 12.16 -20.20 3.62
CA GLY A 432 12.43 -19.13 2.66
C GLY A 432 12.95 -19.65 1.32
N SER A 433 14.02 -19.04 0.79
CA SER A 433 14.59 -19.42 -0.52
C SER A 433 15.22 -20.82 -0.54
N SER A 434 15.49 -21.40 0.63
CA SER A 434 16.09 -22.73 0.79
C SER A 434 15.06 -23.85 0.92
N ASP A 435 13.76 -23.54 0.84
CA ASP A 435 12.71 -24.51 1.05
C ASP A 435 12.70 -25.65 0.01
N ASP A 436 12.58 -26.90 0.48
CA ASP A 436 12.52 -28.09 -0.37
C ASP A 436 11.33 -28.07 -1.37
N ARG A 437 10.27 -27.31 -1.07
CA ARG A 437 9.10 -27.12 -1.93
C ARG A 437 9.09 -25.79 -2.65
N ARG A 438 10.24 -25.15 -2.83
CA ARG A 438 10.35 -23.86 -3.54
C ARG A 438 9.59 -23.83 -4.88
N SER A 439 9.65 -24.93 -5.63
CA SER A 439 8.95 -25.06 -6.92
C SER A 439 7.43 -24.99 -6.84
N TRP A 440 6.83 -25.28 -5.68
CA TRP A 440 5.42 -25.04 -5.40
C TRP A 440 5.16 -23.57 -5.12
N TYR A 441 5.89 -22.98 -4.15
CA TYR A 441 5.67 -21.61 -3.70
C TYR A 441 5.81 -20.58 -4.83
N THR A 442 6.70 -20.80 -5.80
CA THR A 442 6.86 -19.95 -6.99
C THR A 442 6.07 -20.43 -8.22
N SER A 443 5.12 -21.36 -8.05
CA SER A 443 4.31 -21.84 -9.17
C SER A 443 3.05 -20.98 -9.34
N PRO A 444 2.58 -20.72 -10.57
CA PRO A 444 1.36 -19.94 -10.76
C PRO A 444 0.10 -20.59 -10.16
N GLN A 445 0.11 -21.91 -9.94
CA GLN A 445 -0.99 -22.63 -9.32
C GLN A 445 -1.10 -22.37 -7.81
N ALA A 446 -0.06 -21.84 -7.18
CA ALA A 446 0.01 -21.61 -5.75
C ALA A 446 -0.69 -20.31 -5.30
N HIS A 447 -1.19 -19.52 -6.25
CA HIS A 447 -1.84 -18.23 -5.99
C HIS A 447 -3.33 -18.27 -6.36
N ASN A 448 -4.11 -17.33 -5.83
CA ASN A 448 -5.52 -17.13 -6.19
C ASN A 448 -5.67 -16.43 -7.56
N THR A 449 -5.00 -16.93 -8.60
CA THR A 449 -4.88 -16.31 -9.94
C THR A 449 -5.59 -17.13 -11.04
N VAL A 450 -5.40 -16.74 -12.31
CA VAL A 450 -5.81 -17.49 -13.50
C VAL A 450 -4.57 -18.02 -14.22
N THR A 451 -4.57 -19.29 -14.61
CA THR A 451 -3.56 -19.84 -15.54
C THR A 451 -4.15 -20.15 -16.90
N VAL A 452 -3.34 -20.03 -17.95
CA VAL A 452 -3.69 -20.40 -19.33
C VAL A 452 -2.81 -21.56 -19.76
N ASN A 453 -3.40 -22.74 -19.98
CA ASN A 453 -2.66 -24.01 -20.16
C ASN A 453 -1.61 -24.28 -19.06
N GLY A 454 -1.85 -23.79 -17.84
CA GLY A 454 -0.93 -23.92 -16.71
C GLY A 454 0.20 -22.87 -16.67
N PHE A 455 0.28 -21.97 -17.65
CA PHE A 455 1.23 -20.86 -17.66
C PHE A 455 0.68 -19.64 -16.88
N PRO A 456 1.58 -18.84 -16.29
CA PRO A 456 1.21 -17.67 -15.49
C PRO A 456 0.60 -16.55 -16.34
N LEU A 457 -0.01 -15.58 -15.66
CA LEU A 457 -0.17 -14.24 -16.20
C LEU A 457 1.17 -13.48 -16.07
N VAL A 458 1.44 -12.55 -16.98
CA VAL A 458 2.71 -11.84 -17.10
C VAL A 458 2.50 -10.36 -17.45
N ASP A 459 3.53 -9.56 -17.18
CA ASP A 459 3.66 -8.17 -17.61
C ASP A 459 3.39 -7.97 -19.12
N TYR A 460 2.95 -6.76 -19.48
CA TYR A 460 2.96 -6.30 -20.86
C TYR A 460 4.39 -6.06 -21.39
N SER A 461 5.29 -5.60 -20.52
CA SER A 461 6.71 -5.44 -20.84
C SER A 461 7.58 -5.43 -19.59
N THR A 462 8.28 -6.53 -19.31
CA THR A 462 9.29 -6.60 -18.23
C THR A 462 10.44 -5.60 -18.46
N ALA A 463 10.86 -5.40 -19.71
CA ALA A 463 11.92 -4.44 -20.06
C ALA A 463 11.57 -2.97 -19.74
N ARG A 464 10.27 -2.65 -19.71
CA ARG A 464 9.76 -1.31 -19.36
C ARG A 464 9.07 -1.26 -18.01
N ASN A 465 9.07 -2.37 -17.25
CA ASN A 465 8.29 -2.58 -16.03
C ASN A 465 6.81 -2.19 -16.19
N GLU A 466 6.21 -2.55 -17.33
CA GLU A 466 4.79 -2.33 -17.62
C GLU A 466 4.00 -3.59 -17.22
N GLY A 467 3.53 -3.59 -15.97
CA GLY A 467 2.73 -4.67 -15.40
C GLY A 467 1.26 -4.65 -15.81
N PRO A 468 0.39 -5.37 -15.06
CA PRO A 468 -1.04 -5.35 -15.24
C PRO A 468 -1.62 -3.93 -15.31
N ARG A 469 -2.62 -3.76 -16.16
CA ARG A 469 -3.30 -2.46 -16.32
C ARG A 469 -4.51 -2.40 -15.42
N LEU A 470 -4.54 -1.46 -14.48
CA LEU A 470 -5.76 -1.05 -13.80
C LEU A 470 -6.67 -0.35 -14.83
N ARG A 471 -7.78 -0.99 -15.19
CA ARG A 471 -8.72 -0.52 -16.21
C ARG A 471 -9.81 0.35 -15.62
N HIS A 472 -10.35 -0.09 -14.48
CA HIS A 472 -11.44 0.57 -13.79
C HIS A 472 -11.20 0.57 -12.29
N ALA A 473 -11.63 1.64 -11.61
CA ALA A 473 -11.70 1.71 -10.17
C ALA A 473 -12.86 2.61 -9.70
N LEU A 474 -13.65 2.13 -8.74
CA LEU A 474 -14.67 2.88 -8.03
C LEU A 474 -14.56 2.59 -6.52
N ASP A 475 -14.72 3.64 -5.73
CA ASP A 475 -14.73 3.63 -4.26
C ASP A 475 -15.96 4.43 -3.83
N THR A 476 -16.94 3.78 -3.21
CA THR A 476 -18.22 4.39 -2.84
C THR A 476 -18.74 3.81 -1.52
N PRO A 477 -19.64 4.52 -0.79
CA PRO A 477 -20.13 4.05 0.51
C PRO A 477 -20.90 2.71 0.54
N PHE A 478 -21.17 2.10 -0.61
CA PHE A 478 -21.97 0.87 -0.70
C PHE A 478 -21.51 -0.11 -1.80
N TYR A 479 -20.55 0.27 -2.64
CA TYR A 479 -20.09 -0.54 -3.76
C TYR A 479 -18.71 -0.07 -4.22
N ASP A 480 -17.71 -0.90 -3.99
CA ASP A 480 -16.37 -0.67 -4.54
C ASP A 480 -16.11 -1.64 -5.69
N PHE A 481 -15.24 -1.24 -6.61
CA PHE A 481 -14.89 -2.04 -7.77
C PHE A 481 -13.49 -1.75 -8.25
N ALA A 482 -12.79 -2.78 -8.73
CA ALA A 482 -11.60 -2.60 -9.55
C ALA A 482 -11.51 -3.70 -10.62
N GLU A 483 -11.00 -3.34 -11.80
CA GLU A 483 -10.66 -4.29 -12.85
C GLU A 483 -9.20 -4.14 -13.27
N MET A 484 -8.47 -5.25 -13.30
CA MET A 484 -7.12 -5.30 -13.86
C MET A 484 -7.06 -6.25 -15.06
N GLN A 485 -6.10 -6.00 -15.95
CA GLN A 485 -5.84 -6.81 -17.12
C GLN A 485 -4.37 -7.20 -17.22
N ALA A 486 -4.11 -8.48 -17.49
CA ALA A 486 -2.77 -9.03 -17.74
C ALA A 486 -2.75 -9.98 -18.93
N ARG A 487 -1.54 -10.34 -19.37
CA ARG A 487 -1.31 -11.25 -20.51
C ARG A 487 -0.92 -12.64 -20.04
N SER A 488 -1.01 -13.62 -20.92
CA SER A 488 -0.35 -14.92 -20.74
C SER A 488 0.26 -15.40 -22.05
N GLN A 489 1.37 -16.12 -21.94
CA GLN A 489 2.03 -16.78 -23.07
C GLN A 489 1.67 -18.27 -23.18
N GLY A 490 0.65 -18.72 -22.44
CA GLY A 490 0.24 -20.12 -22.39
C GLY A 490 -0.38 -20.69 -23.66
N VAL A 491 -0.60 -19.86 -24.69
CA VAL A 491 -1.18 -20.27 -25.96
C VAL A 491 -0.53 -19.50 -27.11
N ALA A 492 -0.43 -20.14 -28.28
CA ALA A 492 0.10 -19.48 -29.48
C ALA A 492 -0.73 -18.23 -29.82
N GLY A 493 -0.04 -17.12 -30.10
CA GLY A 493 -0.66 -15.79 -30.28
C GLY A 493 -0.87 -15.01 -28.98
N GLY A 494 -0.67 -15.65 -27.82
CA GLY A 494 -0.90 -15.08 -26.51
C GLY A 494 -2.37 -15.15 -26.08
N ALA A 495 -2.60 -14.93 -24.79
CA ALA A 495 -3.91 -14.73 -24.20
C ALA A 495 -3.92 -13.44 -23.37
N GLU A 496 -5.11 -12.90 -23.15
CA GLU A 496 -5.35 -11.83 -22.18
C GLU A 496 -6.43 -12.27 -21.18
N VAL A 497 -6.27 -11.84 -19.93
CA VAL A 497 -7.24 -12.06 -18.86
C VAL A 497 -7.58 -10.72 -18.26
N ARG A 498 -8.88 -10.39 -18.22
CA ARG A 498 -9.44 -9.30 -17.41
C ARG A 498 -10.04 -9.90 -16.15
N ARG A 499 -9.63 -9.42 -14.98
CA ARG A 499 -10.26 -9.76 -13.69
C ARG A 499 -10.88 -8.52 -13.08
N GLY A 500 -12.18 -8.57 -12.83
CA GLY A 500 -12.89 -7.56 -12.04
C GLY A 500 -13.26 -8.10 -10.67
N ILE A 501 -13.13 -7.27 -9.64
CA ILE A 501 -13.55 -7.56 -8.27
C ILE A 501 -14.48 -6.43 -7.81
N ALA A 502 -15.71 -6.80 -7.44
CA ALA A 502 -16.67 -5.91 -6.80
C ALA A 502 -16.80 -6.24 -5.30
N PHE A 503 -16.99 -5.22 -4.48
CA PHE A 503 -17.19 -5.32 -3.03
C PHE A 503 -18.54 -4.69 -2.63
N PRO A 504 -19.66 -5.37 -2.95
CA PRO A 504 -21.00 -4.87 -2.66
C PRO A 504 -21.29 -4.80 -1.16
N GLU A 505 -21.87 -3.67 -0.76
CA GLU A 505 -22.34 -3.33 0.58
C GLU A 505 -21.29 -3.55 1.67
N GLU A 506 -20.00 -3.54 1.31
CA GLU A 506 -18.88 -3.85 2.20
C GLU A 506 -18.99 -5.22 2.91
N ARG A 507 -19.60 -6.22 2.25
CA ARG A 507 -20.00 -7.48 2.92
C ARG A 507 -19.36 -8.74 2.37
N PHE A 508 -19.17 -8.81 1.06
CA PHE A 508 -18.66 -9.98 0.34
C PHE A 508 -18.09 -9.53 -1.00
N TRP A 509 -17.37 -10.40 -1.69
CA TRP A 509 -16.78 -10.05 -2.99
C TRP A 509 -17.39 -10.86 -4.12
N VAL A 510 -17.43 -10.24 -5.29
CA VAL A 510 -17.81 -10.88 -6.55
C VAL A 510 -16.64 -10.70 -7.48
N VAL A 511 -16.16 -11.79 -8.04
CA VAL A 511 -15.00 -11.81 -8.93
C VAL A 511 -15.45 -12.36 -10.28
N TYR A 512 -15.00 -11.76 -11.35
CA TYR A 512 -15.18 -12.33 -12.69
C TYR A 512 -13.85 -12.35 -13.44
N ASP A 513 -13.73 -13.31 -14.35
CA ASP A 513 -12.59 -13.46 -15.25
C ASP A 513 -13.06 -13.60 -16.70
N LEU A 514 -12.52 -12.76 -17.59
CA LEU A 514 -12.74 -12.82 -19.03
C LEU A 514 -11.42 -13.19 -19.71
N GLY A 515 -11.32 -14.43 -20.20
CA GLY A 515 -10.17 -14.88 -20.98
C GLY A 515 -10.34 -14.58 -22.47
N SER A 516 -9.28 -14.22 -23.19
CA SER A 516 -9.33 -13.98 -24.63
C SER A 516 -8.07 -14.52 -25.31
N SER A 517 -8.23 -15.40 -26.30
CA SER A 517 -7.15 -15.91 -27.14
C SER A 517 -7.63 -16.27 -28.54
N ASP A 518 -6.74 -16.21 -29.53
CA ASP A 518 -7.05 -16.61 -30.91
C ASP A 518 -7.22 -18.12 -31.07
N ASN A 519 -6.56 -18.90 -30.20
CA ASN A 519 -6.60 -20.35 -30.18
C ASN A 519 -7.24 -20.84 -28.89
N GLU A 520 -7.89 -22.00 -28.96
CA GLU A 520 -8.49 -22.65 -27.79
C GLU A 520 -7.41 -22.95 -26.74
N ALA A 521 -7.68 -22.60 -25.48
CA ALA A 521 -6.80 -22.86 -24.35
C ALA A 521 -7.60 -23.27 -23.11
N SER A 522 -6.93 -23.95 -22.18
CA SER A 522 -7.45 -24.30 -20.87
C SER A 522 -7.20 -23.15 -19.89
N TYR A 523 -8.24 -22.38 -19.59
CA TYR A 523 -8.20 -21.34 -18.56
C TYR A 523 -8.60 -21.96 -17.22
N GLN A 524 -7.85 -21.68 -16.16
CA GLN A 524 -8.06 -22.23 -14.83
C GLN A 524 -8.02 -21.12 -13.78
N VAL A 525 -9.11 -20.92 -13.05
CA VAL A 525 -9.15 -20.07 -11.85
C VAL A 525 -8.75 -20.91 -10.65
N HIS A 526 -7.73 -20.50 -9.92
CA HIS A 526 -7.28 -21.14 -8.68
C HIS A 526 -7.85 -20.41 -7.46
N LEU A 527 -8.32 -21.17 -6.47
CA LEU A 527 -8.79 -20.62 -5.19
C LEU A 527 -8.30 -21.49 -4.02
N HIS A 528 -7.44 -20.90 -3.21
CA HIS A 528 -6.84 -21.38 -1.97
C HIS A 528 -7.61 -20.79 -0.79
N GLY A 529 -7.99 -21.66 0.14
CA GLY A 529 -8.66 -21.27 1.38
C GLY A 529 -8.07 -22.03 2.56
N ARG A 530 -7.97 -21.35 3.71
CA ARG A 530 -7.45 -21.93 4.96
C ARG A 530 -8.47 -22.84 5.65
N GLY A 531 -7.94 -23.89 6.28
CA GLY A 531 -8.71 -24.80 7.09
C GLY A 531 -9.37 -25.95 6.32
N THR A 532 -10.44 -26.51 6.86
CA THR A 532 -11.05 -27.73 6.30
C THR A 532 -11.97 -27.41 5.13
N PHE A 533 -11.81 -28.15 4.04
CA PHE A 533 -12.61 -28.00 2.83
C PHE A 533 -13.83 -28.93 2.82
N ALA A 534 -14.98 -28.42 2.36
CA ALA A 534 -16.18 -29.20 2.10
C ALA A 534 -16.96 -28.63 0.92
N ARG A 535 -17.64 -29.51 0.16
CA ARG A 535 -18.54 -29.14 -0.93
C ARG A 535 -19.98 -29.49 -0.60
N ASN A 536 -20.85 -28.48 -0.54
CA ASN A 536 -22.26 -28.62 -0.21
C ASN A 536 -23.12 -27.94 -1.27
N GLY A 537 -23.70 -28.73 -2.18
CA GLY A 537 -24.44 -28.19 -3.33
C GLY A 537 -23.54 -27.32 -4.21
N SER A 538 -23.95 -26.07 -4.42
CA SER A 538 -23.18 -25.08 -5.21
C SER A 538 -22.03 -24.43 -4.44
N TRP A 539 -21.98 -24.58 -3.11
CA TRP A 539 -20.99 -23.93 -2.26
C TRP A 539 -19.76 -24.81 -2.03
N LEU A 540 -18.59 -24.24 -2.30
CA LEU A 540 -17.27 -24.68 -1.88
C LEU A 540 -16.95 -23.94 -0.58
N THR A 541 -16.70 -24.64 0.52
CA THR A 541 -16.56 -24.02 1.85
C THR A 541 -15.24 -24.42 2.48
N TRP A 542 -14.48 -23.41 2.92
CA TRP A 542 -13.33 -23.57 3.79
C TRP A 542 -13.68 -23.09 5.19
N THR A 543 -13.35 -23.90 6.21
CA THR A 543 -13.57 -23.55 7.62
C THR A 543 -12.23 -23.44 8.35
N ALA A 544 -11.81 -22.21 8.63
CA ALA A 544 -10.66 -21.92 9.47
C ALA A 544 -11.10 -21.87 10.94
N GLN A 545 -10.52 -22.72 11.77
CA GLN A 545 -10.78 -22.70 13.22
C GLN A 545 -10.06 -21.52 13.88
N PRO A 546 -10.45 -21.11 15.09
CA PRO A 546 -9.71 -20.09 15.83
C PRO A 546 -8.27 -20.55 16.09
N ASP A 547 -7.30 -19.70 15.77
CA ASP A 547 -5.87 -19.97 15.87
C ASP A 547 -5.06 -18.65 15.97
N THR A 548 -3.74 -18.72 15.83
CA THR A 548 -2.84 -17.56 15.84
C THR A 548 -3.21 -16.49 14.80
N TYR A 549 -3.90 -16.88 13.72
CA TYR A 549 -4.25 -16.04 12.58
C TYR A 549 -5.75 -15.78 12.47
N GLY A 550 -6.54 -16.05 13.53
CA GLY A 550 -7.98 -16.11 13.37
C GLY A 550 -8.79 -16.22 14.64
N GLU A 551 -9.91 -15.51 14.70
CA GLU A 551 -10.98 -15.78 15.67
C GLU A 551 -11.88 -16.95 15.20
N GLY A 552 -11.67 -17.44 13.98
CA GLY A 552 -12.37 -18.55 13.37
C GLY A 552 -13.52 -18.07 12.47
N ALA A 553 -13.54 -18.53 11.23
CA ALA A 553 -14.52 -18.12 10.24
C ALA A 553 -14.62 -19.14 9.08
N ARG A 554 -15.55 -18.87 8.16
CA ARG A 554 -15.72 -19.64 6.93
C ARG A 554 -15.62 -18.74 5.71
N LEU A 555 -15.02 -19.27 4.65
CA LEU A 555 -15.12 -18.72 3.30
C LEU A 555 -16.00 -19.64 2.46
N HIS A 556 -17.10 -19.12 1.94
CA HIS A 556 -17.94 -19.81 0.98
C HIS A 556 -17.69 -19.24 -0.42
N ALA A 557 -17.41 -20.11 -1.39
CA ALA A 557 -17.29 -19.75 -2.78
C ALA A 557 -18.27 -20.52 -3.66
N ALA A 558 -18.78 -19.88 -4.70
CA ALA A 558 -19.61 -20.52 -5.71
C ALA A 558 -19.28 -19.95 -7.08
N PHE A 559 -19.26 -20.82 -8.10
CA PHE A 559 -18.83 -20.50 -9.45
C PHE A 559 -19.96 -20.72 -10.45
N ALA A 560 -20.04 -19.83 -11.43
CA ALA A 560 -20.79 -19.97 -12.67
C ALA A 560 -19.88 -19.62 -13.85
N GLY A 561 -20.23 -20.09 -15.04
CA GLY A 561 -19.48 -19.75 -16.25
C GLY A 561 -20.30 -19.94 -17.51
N ASN A 562 -19.81 -19.40 -18.61
CA ASN A 562 -20.52 -19.46 -19.90
C ASN A 562 -20.50 -20.86 -20.57
N ARG A 563 -19.82 -21.82 -19.94
CA ARG A 563 -19.66 -23.23 -20.34
C ARG A 563 -19.57 -24.09 -19.08
N THR A 564 -19.73 -25.40 -19.25
CA THR A 564 -19.55 -26.37 -18.17
C THR A 564 -18.20 -26.19 -17.47
N LEU A 565 -18.25 -25.97 -16.16
CA LEU A 565 -17.08 -25.85 -15.31
C LEU A 565 -16.58 -27.24 -14.90
N THR A 566 -15.27 -27.49 -15.05
CA THR A 566 -14.62 -28.63 -14.40
C THR A 566 -13.94 -28.12 -13.13
N ILE A 567 -14.30 -28.66 -11.96
CA ILE A 567 -13.70 -28.29 -10.68
C ILE A 567 -12.84 -29.47 -10.21
N SER A 568 -11.55 -29.26 -10.01
CA SER A 568 -10.65 -30.21 -9.36
C SER A 568 -10.28 -29.74 -7.95
N GLU A 569 -10.26 -30.68 -7.02
CA GLU A 569 -9.74 -30.50 -5.66
C GLU A 569 -8.29 -30.97 -5.64
N ASN A 570 -7.38 -30.11 -5.18
CA ASN A 570 -5.95 -30.32 -5.23
C ASN A 570 -5.35 -30.05 -3.85
N THR A 571 -4.15 -30.56 -3.61
CA THR A 571 -3.39 -30.28 -2.39
C THR A 571 -2.30 -29.27 -2.69
N GLY A 572 -2.20 -28.25 -1.84
CA GLY A 572 -1.16 -27.22 -1.88
C GLY A 572 -0.65 -26.90 -0.47
N TRP A 573 0.24 -25.92 -0.39
CA TRP A 573 0.85 -25.48 0.87
C TRP A 573 0.86 -23.95 0.94
N THR A 574 0.67 -23.41 2.14
CA THR A 574 0.92 -22.00 2.44
C THR A 574 1.90 -21.87 3.59
N SER A 575 2.67 -20.78 3.57
CA SER A 575 3.52 -20.34 4.66
C SER A 575 3.14 -18.90 5.03
N LEU A 576 2.88 -18.70 6.33
CA LEU A 576 2.46 -17.39 6.86
C LEU A 576 3.59 -16.71 7.62
N TYR A 577 4.51 -17.49 8.20
CA TYR A 577 5.72 -17.04 8.86
C TYR A 577 6.83 -18.10 8.79
N TRP A 578 8.05 -17.72 9.20
CA TRP A 578 9.22 -18.59 9.22
C TRP A 578 9.00 -19.87 10.04
N GLY A 579 9.28 -21.03 9.45
CA GLY A 579 9.12 -22.33 10.09
C GLY A 579 7.66 -22.81 10.19
N HIS A 580 6.72 -22.14 9.52
CA HIS A 580 5.31 -22.53 9.50
C HIS A 580 4.83 -22.90 8.10
N GLU A 581 4.20 -24.06 7.99
CA GLU A 581 3.55 -24.54 6.77
C GLU A 581 2.19 -25.14 7.10
N GLU A 582 1.19 -24.79 6.30
CA GLU A 582 -0.14 -25.38 6.34
C GLU A 582 -0.43 -26.09 5.01
N THR A 583 -0.76 -27.38 5.08
CA THR A 583 -1.34 -28.09 3.92
C THR A 583 -2.77 -27.60 3.69
N GLN A 584 -3.10 -27.28 2.45
CA GLN A 584 -4.42 -26.79 2.05
C GLN A 584 -5.05 -27.66 0.97
N THR A 585 -6.38 -27.76 1.00
CA THR A 585 -7.13 -28.16 -0.19
C THR A 585 -7.50 -26.89 -0.95
N TYR A 586 -7.03 -26.75 -2.18
CA TYR A 586 -7.41 -25.67 -3.07
C TYR A 586 -8.15 -26.22 -4.29
N VAL A 587 -8.95 -25.37 -4.93
CA VAL A 587 -9.71 -25.76 -6.12
C VAL A 587 -9.12 -25.12 -7.37
N SER A 588 -9.16 -25.86 -8.48
CA SER A 588 -8.93 -25.31 -9.81
C SER A 588 -10.21 -25.45 -10.63
N VAL A 589 -10.76 -24.32 -11.08
CA VAL A 589 -12.00 -24.24 -11.86
C VAL A 589 -11.65 -23.96 -13.31
N ARG A 590 -11.95 -24.91 -14.20
CA ARG A 590 -11.46 -24.93 -15.58
C ARG A 590 -12.58 -24.78 -16.61
N GLN A 591 -12.28 -24.01 -17.65
CA GLN A 591 -12.97 -24.02 -18.94
C GLN A 591 -11.94 -24.10 -20.08
N THR A 592 -12.27 -24.83 -21.14
CA THR A 592 -11.49 -24.87 -22.38
C THR A 592 -12.24 -24.11 -23.46
N ALA A 593 -11.68 -22.99 -23.92
CA ALA A 593 -12.29 -22.09 -24.91
C ALA A 593 -11.28 -21.05 -25.40
N THR A 594 -11.67 -20.25 -26.39
CA THR A 594 -11.00 -18.99 -26.78
C THR A 594 -11.48 -17.79 -25.94
N ASP A 595 -12.68 -17.90 -25.37
CA ASP A 595 -13.43 -16.80 -24.78
C ASP A 595 -14.20 -17.21 -23.49
N PRO A 596 -13.55 -17.88 -22.52
CA PRO A 596 -14.22 -18.29 -21.28
C PRO A 596 -14.64 -17.10 -20.42
N VAL A 597 -15.70 -17.30 -19.66
CA VAL A 597 -16.23 -16.36 -18.67
C VAL A 597 -16.42 -17.13 -17.37
N PHE A 598 -15.72 -16.70 -16.33
CA PHE A 598 -15.94 -17.17 -14.97
C PHE A 598 -16.57 -16.06 -14.14
N LEU A 599 -17.51 -16.43 -13.28
CA LEU A 599 -18.11 -15.57 -12.27
C LEU A 599 -18.11 -16.35 -10.97
N HIS A 600 -17.52 -15.80 -9.91
CA HIS A 600 -17.60 -16.41 -8.59
C HIS A 600 -17.82 -15.40 -7.48
N VAL A 601 -18.48 -15.87 -6.43
CA VAL A 601 -18.73 -15.11 -5.20
C VAL A 601 -17.77 -15.61 -4.14
N LEU A 602 -17.23 -14.69 -3.33
CA LEU A 602 -16.48 -14.97 -2.10
C LEU A 602 -17.29 -14.41 -0.93
N TYR A 603 -17.99 -15.28 -0.21
CA TYR A 603 -18.91 -14.90 0.86
C TYR A 603 -18.38 -15.39 2.22
N PRO A 604 -17.74 -14.53 3.02
CA PRO A 604 -17.26 -14.90 4.34
C PRO A 604 -18.41 -14.92 5.37
N THR A 605 -18.34 -15.84 6.33
CA THR A 605 -19.25 -15.88 7.49
C THR A 605 -18.49 -16.22 8.78
N PRO A 606 -19.03 -15.86 9.97
CA PRO A 606 -18.58 -16.46 11.23
C PRO A 606 -18.78 -17.99 11.21
N LEU A 607 -18.13 -18.73 12.12
CA LEU A 607 -18.21 -20.21 12.15
C LEU A 607 -19.64 -20.79 12.19
N ASN A 608 -20.59 -20.07 12.79
CA ASN A 608 -21.99 -20.49 12.89
C ASN A 608 -22.87 -19.92 11.77
N GLY A 609 -22.32 -19.08 10.91
CA GLY A 609 -23.03 -18.47 9.79
C GLY A 609 -23.25 -19.46 8.64
N THR A 610 -24.25 -19.14 7.83
CA THR A 610 -24.57 -19.85 6.59
C THR A 610 -24.51 -18.88 5.42
N PRO A 611 -24.04 -19.33 4.24
CA PRO A 611 -24.09 -18.49 3.05
C PRO A 611 -25.55 -18.31 2.60
N PRO A 612 -25.85 -17.28 1.78
CA PRO A 612 -27.18 -17.07 1.24
C PRO A 612 -27.60 -18.22 0.32
N ALA A 613 -28.91 -18.31 0.06
CA ALA A 613 -29.42 -19.20 -0.99
C ALA A 613 -28.94 -18.69 -2.35
N LEU A 614 -28.41 -19.59 -3.18
CA LEU A 614 -27.81 -19.25 -4.46
C LEU A 614 -28.57 -19.91 -5.61
N VAL A 615 -28.88 -19.14 -6.66
CA VAL A 615 -29.49 -19.63 -7.90
C VAL A 615 -28.67 -19.15 -9.09
N ASP A 616 -28.30 -20.07 -9.98
CA ASP A 616 -27.72 -19.72 -11.28
C ASP A 616 -28.83 -19.19 -12.21
N ARG A 617 -28.66 -17.95 -12.67
CA ARG A 617 -29.59 -17.22 -13.56
C ARG A 617 -28.98 -17.00 -14.94
N SER A 618 -27.90 -17.70 -15.27
CA SER A 618 -27.19 -17.56 -16.54
C SER A 618 -28.13 -17.78 -17.74
N GLY A 619 -27.93 -16.95 -18.76
CA GLY A 619 -28.67 -16.96 -20.02
C GLY A 619 -27.74 -17.16 -21.22
N SER A 620 -28.29 -17.04 -22.42
CA SER A 620 -27.46 -17.09 -23.64
C SER A 620 -26.55 -15.87 -23.71
N GLY A 621 -25.23 -16.07 -23.60
CA GLY A 621 -24.22 -15.01 -23.71
C GLY A 621 -24.01 -14.15 -22.46
N ILE A 622 -24.66 -14.47 -21.34
CA ILE A 622 -24.54 -13.74 -20.06
C ILE A 622 -24.53 -14.75 -18.90
N VAL A 623 -23.55 -14.65 -18.01
CA VAL A 623 -23.40 -15.48 -16.80
C VAL A 623 -23.96 -14.70 -15.62
N SER A 624 -24.78 -15.32 -14.78
CA SER A 624 -25.44 -14.60 -13.68
C SER A 624 -25.72 -15.47 -12.46
N LEU A 625 -25.59 -14.89 -11.28
CA LEU A 625 -25.91 -15.51 -9.99
C LEU A 625 -26.87 -14.61 -9.20
N GLU A 626 -27.88 -15.23 -8.58
CA GLU A 626 -28.80 -14.60 -7.64
C GLU A 626 -28.55 -15.14 -6.22
N LEU A 627 -28.36 -14.23 -5.26
CA LEU A 627 -28.14 -14.52 -3.85
C LEU A 627 -29.32 -13.99 -3.04
N THR A 628 -29.98 -14.87 -2.29
CA THR A 628 -31.15 -14.54 -1.48
C THR A 628 -30.88 -14.74 0.01
N GLU A 629 -31.20 -13.71 0.79
CA GLU A 629 -31.07 -13.65 2.24
C GLU A 629 -32.23 -12.83 2.84
N ASP A 630 -32.38 -12.87 4.16
CA ASP A 630 -33.46 -12.14 4.85
C ASP A 630 -33.40 -10.63 4.59
N ALA A 631 -32.19 -10.09 4.45
CA ALA A 631 -31.95 -8.66 4.22
C ALA A 631 -32.27 -8.21 2.78
N GLY A 632 -32.44 -9.13 1.82
CA GLY A 632 -32.69 -8.79 0.43
C GLY A 632 -32.17 -9.82 -0.57
N ILE A 633 -32.20 -9.42 -1.84
CA ILE A 633 -31.75 -10.27 -2.95
C ILE A 633 -30.71 -9.50 -3.76
N THR A 634 -29.55 -10.12 -3.98
CA THR A 634 -28.51 -9.60 -4.86
C THR A 634 -28.51 -10.37 -6.17
N ASN A 635 -28.40 -9.68 -7.30
CA ASN A 635 -28.11 -10.31 -8.60
C ASN A 635 -26.83 -9.73 -9.17
N VAL A 636 -25.97 -10.59 -9.70
CA VAL A 636 -24.72 -10.22 -10.37
C VAL A 636 -24.69 -10.86 -11.74
N ALA A 637 -24.23 -10.14 -12.75
CA ALA A 637 -24.10 -10.67 -14.10
C ALA A 637 -22.85 -10.16 -14.79
N VAL A 638 -22.28 -11.02 -15.63
CA VAL A 638 -21.11 -10.71 -16.45
C VAL A 638 -21.28 -11.22 -17.89
N GLN A 639 -20.80 -10.45 -18.84
CA GLN A 639 -20.76 -10.78 -20.27
C GLN A 639 -19.52 -10.17 -20.92
N ARG A 640 -19.27 -10.48 -22.20
CA ARG A 640 -18.01 -10.14 -22.86
C ARG A 640 -18.07 -8.91 -23.76
N ASP A 641 -19.26 -8.51 -24.16
CA ASP A 641 -19.50 -7.44 -25.10
C ASP A 641 -20.74 -6.63 -24.67
N GLN A 642 -20.89 -5.45 -25.26
CA GLN A 642 -21.92 -4.50 -24.88
C GLN A 642 -23.23 -4.72 -25.64
N VAL A 643 -23.74 -5.95 -25.56
CA VAL A 643 -25.03 -6.34 -26.15
C VAL A 643 -26.05 -6.50 -25.03
N LEU A 644 -27.22 -5.88 -25.19
CA LEU A 644 -28.31 -5.99 -24.23
C LEU A 644 -28.80 -7.45 -24.15
N ARG A 645 -28.53 -8.11 -23.03
CA ARG A 645 -28.94 -9.50 -22.75
C ARG A 645 -29.71 -9.58 -21.45
N THR A 646 -30.46 -10.66 -21.29
CA THR A 646 -31.31 -10.92 -20.11
C THR A 646 -30.80 -12.15 -19.34
N ALA A 647 -30.71 -12.02 -18.02
CA ALA A 647 -30.42 -13.10 -17.08
C ALA A 647 -31.47 -13.05 -15.95
N GLY A 648 -32.49 -13.90 -16.04
CA GLY A 648 -33.65 -13.83 -15.15
C GLY A 648 -34.39 -12.47 -15.29
N PRO A 649 -34.65 -11.73 -14.19
CA PRO A 649 -35.31 -10.42 -14.25
C PRO A 649 -34.40 -9.27 -14.70
N LEU A 650 -33.08 -9.47 -14.69
CA LEU A 650 -32.10 -8.47 -15.06
C LEU A 650 -31.91 -8.43 -16.58
N ALA A 651 -31.88 -7.23 -17.18
CA ALA A 651 -31.35 -7.06 -18.54
C ALA A 651 -30.37 -5.88 -18.60
N THR A 652 -29.22 -6.09 -19.24
CA THR A 652 -28.13 -5.10 -19.29
C THR A 652 -27.23 -5.32 -20.51
N ASP A 653 -26.63 -4.24 -21.01
CA ASP A 653 -25.52 -4.28 -21.96
C ASP A 653 -24.15 -4.09 -21.29
N ALA A 654 -24.10 -3.92 -19.97
CA ALA A 654 -22.85 -3.77 -19.24
C ALA A 654 -22.00 -5.05 -19.27
N ILE A 655 -20.68 -4.90 -19.28
CA ILE A 655 -19.75 -6.04 -19.12
C ILE A 655 -19.94 -6.69 -17.76
N PHE A 656 -20.10 -5.90 -16.71
CA PHE A 656 -20.49 -6.37 -15.38
C PHE A 656 -21.66 -5.55 -14.85
N ALA A 657 -22.59 -6.20 -14.16
CA ALA A 657 -23.70 -5.55 -13.49
C ALA A 657 -23.96 -6.18 -12.12
N TRP A 658 -24.29 -5.33 -11.14
CA TRP A 658 -24.76 -5.72 -9.81
C TRP A 658 -26.07 -5.01 -9.50
N THR A 659 -26.99 -5.69 -8.81
CA THR A 659 -28.23 -5.09 -8.32
C THR A 659 -28.57 -5.61 -6.93
N ARG A 660 -29.10 -4.73 -6.08
CA ARG A 660 -29.60 -5.01 -4.73
C ARG A 660 -31.10 -4.73 -4.68
N ARG A 661 -31.87 -5.76 -4.31
CA ARG A 661 -33.33 -5.69 -4.16
C ARG A 661 -33.72 -5.82 -2.69
N VAL A 662 -34.49 -4.85 -2.20
CA VAL A 662 -35.05 -4.82 -0.83
C VAL A 662 -36.55 -4.56 -0.93
N GLN A 663 -37.37 -5.39 -0.27
CA GLN A 663 -38.84 -5.29 -0.28
C GLN A 663 -39.43 -5.15 -1.71
N GLY A 664 -38.87 -5.89 -2.68
CA GLY A 664 -39.32 -5.90 -4.07
C GLY A 664 -38.77 -4.77 -4.95
N ASN A 665 -38.09 -3.76 -4.40
CA ASN A 665 -37.53 -2.63 -5.15
C ASN A 665 -36.02 -2.78 -5.33
N ILE A 666 -35.50 -2.43 -6.51
CA ILE A 666 -34.06 -2.29 -6.72
C ILE A 666 -33.61 -0.99 -6.07
N VAL A 667 -32.93 -1.07 -4.94
CA VAL A 667 -32.52 0.12 -4.17
C VAL A 667 -31.12 0.58 -4.56
N GLN A 668 -30.23 -0.34 -4.92
CA GLN A 668 -28.88 -0.04 -5.38
C GLN A 668 -28.53 -0.88 -6.60
N PHE A 669 -27.66 -0.37 -7.46
CA PHE A 669 -27.12 -1.11 -8.60
C PHE A 669 -25.81 -0.50 -9.10
N ALA A 670 -25.03 -1.29 -9.84
CA ALA A 670 -23.82 -0.83 -10.50
C ALA A 670 -23.66 -1.47 -11.89
N LEU A 671 -22.94 -0.78 -12.77
CA LEU A 671 -22.60 -1.18 -14.13
C LEU A 671 -21.12 -0.88 -14.38
N THR A 672 -20.42 -1.78 -15.05
CA THR A 672 -19.07 -1.55 -15.59
C THR A 672 -19.10 -1.67 -17.10
N GLU A 673 -18.54 -0.68 -17.80
CA GLU A 673 -18.58 -0.58 -19.26
C GLU A 673 -20.00 -0.84 -19.83
N GLY A 674 -21.01 -0.12 -19.33
CA GLY A 674 -22.41 -0.30 -19.75
C GLY A 674 -23.16 1.00 -20.02
N ARG A 675 -24.27 0.91 -20.75
CA ARG A 675 -25.15 2.04 -21.04
C ARG A 675 -26.53 1.87 -20.46
N GLU A 676 -27.01 0.63 -20.34
CA GLU A 676 -28.42 0.38 -20.04
C GLU A 676 -28.59 -0.72 -18.98
N LEU A 677 -29.45 -0.45 -18.00
CA LEU A 677 -29.88 -1.41 -17.00
C LEU A 677 -31.41 -1.44 -16.90
N ARG A 678 -31.98 -2.63 -16.99
CA ARG A 678 -33.40 -2.89 -16.79
C ARG A 678 -33.64 -3.98 -15.75
N TRP A 679 -34.77 -3.85 -15.06
CA TRP A 679 -35.32 -4.89 -14.19
C TRP A 679 -36.75 -5.19 -14.57
N GLU A 680 -37.06 -6.45 -14.90
CA GLU A 680 -38.39 -6.88 -15.36
C GLU A 680 -38.90 -6.03 -16.55
N GLY A 681 -38.00 -5.73 -17.49
CA GLY A 681 -38.27 -4.90 -18.67
C GLY A 681 -38.29 -3.39 -18.41
N ARG A 682 -38.33 -2.96 -17.14
CA ARG A 682 -38.35 -1.56 -16.74
C ARG A 682 -36.95 -0.94 -16.74
N LEU A 683 -36.80 0.19 -17.42
CA LEU A 683 -35.55 0.96 -17.42
C LEU A 683 -35.25 1.56 -16.04
N LEU A 684 -34.06 1.26 -15.51
CA LEU A 684 -33.50 1.83 -14.29
C LEU A 684 -32.49 2.95 -14.61
N LEU A 685 -31.60 2.71 -15.57
CA LEU A 685 -30.61 3.67 -16.04
C LEU A 685 -30.42 3.50 -17.55
N SER A 686 -30.31 4.61 -18.29
CA SER A 686 -29.74 4.64 -19.63
C SER A 686 -28.72 5.77 -19.76
N ALA A 687 -27.64 5.56 -20.51
CA ALA A 687 -26.65 6.56 -20.87
C ALA A 687 -26.42 6.59 -22.39
N SER A 688 -26.12 7.78 -22.94
CA SER A 688 -25.79 7.91 -24.37
C SER A 688 -24.40 7.37 -24.72
N ASP A 689 -23.53 7.21 -23.72
CA ASP A 689 -22.18 6.68 -23.86
C ASP A 689 -21.90 5.64 -22.77
N THR A 690 -20.86 4.84 -22.96
CA THR A 690 -20.46 3.77 -22.03
C THR A 690 -19.96 4.34 -20.70
N LEU A 691 -20.50 3.86 -19.59
CA LEU A 691 -20.13 4.30 -18.25
C LEU A 691 -19.80 3.13 -17.32
N THR A 692 -18.95 3.43 -16.34
CA THR A 692 -18.79 2.65 -15.12
C THR A 692 -19.39 3.46 -13.97
N VAL A 693 -20.47 2.97 -13.35
CA VAL A 693 -21.34 3.74 -12.46
C VAL A 693 -21.94 2.88 -11.35
N ALA A 694 -22.02 3.43 -10.14
CA ALA A 694 -22.77 2.88 -9.02
C ALA A 694 -23.88 3.87 -8.60
N VAL A 695 -25.07 3.36 -8.29
CA VAL A 695 -26.25 4.16 -7.95
C VAL A 695 -26.89 3.65 -6.67
N ASP A 696 -27.19 4.57 -5.75
CA ASP A 696 -27.97 4.32 -4.53
C ASP A 696 -29.25 5.17 -4.51
N ARG A 697 -30.38 4.49 -4.38
CA ARG A 697 -31.72 5.08 -4.29
C ARG A 697 -32.47 4.65 -3.03
N SER A 698 -31.76 4.09 -2.05
CA SER A 698 -32.30 3.65 -0.76
C SER A 698 -32.96 4.79 0.02
N ASN A 699 -32.41 6.01 -0.07
CA ASN A 699 -33.03 7.22 0.43
C ASN A 699 -33.91 7.88 -0.66
N PRO A 700 -35.25 7.87 -0.52
CA PRO A 700 -36.13 8.38 -1.56
C PRO A 700 -36.05 9.90 -1.74
N SER A 701 -35.64 10.63 -0.70
CA SER A 701 -35.45 12.09 -0.74
C SER A 701 -34.15 12.50 -1.44
N ARG A 702 -33.17 11.59 -1.49
CA ARG A 702 -31.81 11.86 -1.97
C ARG A 702 -31.20 10.61 -2.61
N GLN A 703 -31.09 10.60 -3.92
CA GLN A 703 -30.50 9.48 -4.68
C GLN A 703 -29.11 9.87 -5.19
N LEU A 704 -28.16 8.95 -5.11
CA LEU A 704 -26.74 9.17 -5.33
C LEU A 704 -26.27 8.38 -6.55
N LEU A 705 -25.43 8.99 -7.37
CA LEU A 705 -24.69 8.30 -8.43
C LEU A 705 -23.21 8.64 -8.30
N TYR A 706 -22.39 7.61 -8.42
CA TYR A 706 -20.93 7.69 -8.49
C TYR A 706 -20.52 7.17 -9.86
N VAL A 707 -19.88 8.02 -10.66
CA VAL A 707 -19.48 7.71 -12.04
C VAL A 707 -17.98 7.79 -12.11
N GLU A 708 -17.34 6.76 -12.64
CA GLU A 708 -15.90 6.79 -12.90
C GLU A 708 -15.58 7.89 -13.91
N PRO A 709 -14.51 8.68 -13.73
CA PRO A 709 -14.10 9.68 -14.71
C PRO A 709 -13.92 9.09 -16.12
N PHE A 710 -14.45 9.78 -17.12
CA PHE A 710 -14.40 9.37 -18.53
C PHE A 710 -14.16 10.57 -19.44
N THR A 711 -13.75 10.34 -20.67
CA THR A 711 -13.52 11.41 -21.65
C THR A 711 -14.82 11.76 -22.38
N GLY A 712 -15.18 13.04 -22.41
CA GLY A 712 -16.30 13.54 -23.21
C GLY A 712 -17.58 13.82 -22.41
N GLN A 713 -18.74 13.64 -23.04
CA GLN A 713 -20.05 13.93 -22.47
C GLN A 713 -21.01 12.77 -22.66
N ALA A 714 -21.82 12.50 -21.63
CA ALA A 714 -22.89 11.53 -21.68
C ALA A 714 -24.21 12.15 -21.20
N GLU A 715 -25.30 11.86 -21.89
CA GLU A 715 -26.65 12.07 -21.40
C GLU A 715 -27.06 10.88 -20.55
N LEU A 716 -27.39 11.11 -19.28
CA LEU A 716 -27.87 10.06 -18.37
C LEU A 716 -29.35 10.26 -18.09
N THR A 717 -30.12 9.16 -18.13
CA THR A 717 -31.50 9.10 -17.62
C THR A 717 -31.56 8.09 -16.48
N LEU A 718 -31.98 8.52 -15.30
CA LEU A 718 -32.17 7.70 -14.11
C LEU A 718 -33.66 7.59 -13.75
N ARG A 719 -34.10 6.36 -13.46
CA ARG A 719 -35.39 6.10 -12.79
C ARG A 719 -35.28 6.39 -11.30
N LEU A 720 -36.16 7.23 -10.79
CA LEU A 720 -36.25 7.56 -9.36
C LEU A 720 -37.00 6.48 -8.59
N LEU A 721 -36.64 6.29 -7.31
CA LEU A 721 -37.39 5.50 -6.35
C LEU A 721 -37.94 6.41 -5.23
N PRO A 722 -39.24 6.36 -4.90
CA PRO A 722 -40.32 5.70 -5.63
C PRO A 722 -40.59 6.36 -6.99
N ASP A 723 -41.34 5.68 -7.86
CA ASP A 723 -41.66 6.18 -9.20
C ASP A 723 -42.55 7.43 -9.20
N THR A 724 -43.20 7.72 -8.08
CA THR A 724 -43.98 8.94 -7.89
C THR A 724 -43.11 10.16 -7.58
N ALA A 725 -41.81 9.96 -7.33
CA ALA A 725 -40.89 11.03 -7.01
C ALA A 725 -40.71 12.00 -8.19
N THR A 726 -40.63 13.29 -7.87
CA THR A 726 -40.31 14.37 -8.81
C THR A 726 -38.94 14.95 -8.43
N PRO A 727 -37.98 15.04 -9.35
CA PRO A 727 -36.67 15.63 -9.05
C PRO A 727 -36.83 17.13 -8.79
N LEU A 728 -36.21 17.61 -7.71
CA LEU A 728 -36.15 19.03 -7.35
C LEU A 728 -34.84 19.66 -7.80
N SER A 729 -33.73 18.92 -7.70
CA SER A 729 -32.41 19.37 -8.12
C SER A 729 -31.50 18.19 -8.47
N VAL A 730 -30.54 18.45 -9.36
CA VAL A 730 -29.40 17.57 -9.65
C VAL A 730 -28.14 18.37 -9.41
N THR A 731 -27.19 17.85 -8.65
CA THR A 731 -25.89 18.50 -8.40
C THR A 731 -24.74 17.53 -8.56
N LEU A 732 -23.62 17.98 -9.13
CA LEU A 732 -22.33 17.30 -9.09
C LEU A 732 -21.43 18.02 -8.09
N ASP A 733 -21.03 17.34 -7.00
CA ASP A 733 -20.19 17.92 -5.94
C ASP A 733 -20.76 19.25 -5.41
N GLY A 734 -22.07 19.27 -5.19
CA GLY A 734 -22.84 20.44 -4.76
C GLY A 734 -23.07 21.51 -5.85
N GLN A 735 -22.48 21.38 -7.04
CA GLN A 735 -22.70 22.30 -8.16
C GLN A 735 -23.92 21.90 -8.98
N PRO A 736 -24.89 22.80 -9.24
CA PRO A 736 -26.09 22.48 -10.02
C PRO A 736 -25.79 21.95 -11.43
N LEU A 737 -26.54 20.95 -11.85
CA LEU A 737 -26.64 20.46 -13.22
C LEU A 737 -28.03 20.75 -13.76
N ALA A 738 -28.11 21.19 -15.03
CA ALA A 738 -29.38 21.29 -15.73
C ALA A 738 -29.95 19.89 -15.93
N PHE A 739 -31.25 19.75 -15.68
CA PHE A 739 -31.95 18.48 -15.83
C PHE A 739 -33.34 18.69 -16.41
N GLU A 740 -33.90 17.61 -16.96
CA GLU A 740 -35.26 17.51 -17.44
C GLU A 740 -35.94 16.25 -16.86
N THR A 741 -37.26 16.20 -16.96
CA THR A 741 -38.10 15.09 -16.50
C THR A 741 -38.86 14.54 -17.72
N PRO A 742 -38.26 13.62 -18.50
CA PRO A 742 -38.88 13.11 -19.72
C PRO A 742 -40.23 12.43 -19.46
N GLU A 743 -40.34 11.74 -18.32
CA GLU A 743 -41.56 11.12 -17.82
C GLU A 743 -41.59 11.13 -16.28
N GLN A 744 -42.75 10.89 -15.69
CA GLN A 744 -42.90 10.83 -14.24
C GLN A 744 -41.96 9.77 -13.63
N GLY A 745 -41.28 10.14 -12.53
CA GLY A 745 -40.33 9.25 -11.88
C GLY A 745 -38.98 9.12 -12.60
N THR A 746 -38.64 10.01 -13.54
CA THR A 746 -37.29 10.04 -14.15
C THR A 746 -36.64 11.39 -14.03
N VAL A 747 -35.32 11.37 -14.08
CA VAL A 747 -34.50 12.56 -14.28
C VAL A 747 -33.50 12.30 -15.39
N ARG A 748 -33.29 13.28 -16.25
CA ARG A 748 -32.27 13.24 -17.29
C ARG A 748 -31.40 14.49 -17.23
N PHE A 749 -30.09 14.32 -17.38
CA PHE A 749 -29.12 15.41 -17.35
C PHE A 749 -27.89 15.06 -18.18
N GLN A 750 -27.14 16.10 -18.55
CA GLN A 750 -25.86 15.97 -19.24
C GLN A 750 -24.72 15.94 -18.22
N LEU A 751 -23.79 15.01 -18.40
CA LEU A 751 -22.60 14.84 -17.57
C LEU A 751 -21.36 14.95 -18.45
N SER A 752 -20.43 15.81 -18.05
CA SER A 752 -19.11 15.89 -18.67
C SER A 752 -18.13 15.13 -17.80
N GLY A 753 -17.51 14.09 -18.33
CA GLY A 753 -16.61 13.25 -17.56
C GLY A 753 -15.32 13.98 -17.11
N ASP A 754 -14.91 15.02 -17.85
CA ASP A 754 -13.79 15.92 -17.47
C ASP A 754 -14.05 16.71 -16.18
N ARG A 755 -15.30 16.75 -15.68
CA ARG A 755 -15.67 17.37 -14.41
C ARG A 755 -15.65 16.39 -13.23
N LEU A 756 -15.46 15.10 -13.47
CA LEU A 756 -15.44 14.07 -12.44
C LEU A 756 -14.01 13.92 -11.90
N GLY A 757 -13.87 13.98 -10.59
CA GLY A 757 -12.69 13.51 -9.87
C GLY A 757 -12.96 12.17 -9.20
N ALA A 758 -11.92 11.61 -8.57
CA ALA A 758 -12.11 10.48 -7.66
C ALA A 758 -13.06 10.89 -6.52
N GLY A 759 -14.08 10.07 -6.24
CA GLY A 759 -15.09 10.34 -5.21
C GLY A 759 -16.15 11.37 -5.59
N SER A 760 -16.15 11.92 -6.82
CA SER A 760 -17.21 12.81 -7.28
C SER A 760 -18.59 12.15 -7.16
N VAL A 761 -19.57 12.91 -6.64
CA VAL A 761 -20.92 12.43 -6.38
C VAL A 761 -21.96 13.29 -7.07
N ILE A 762 -22.87 12.62 -7.77
CA ILE A 762 -24.08 13.24 -8.33
C ILE A 762 -25.22 12.97 -7.35
N VAL A 763 -25.88 14.04 -6.92
CA VAL A 763 -27.00 13.99 -5.98
C VAL A 763 -28.27 14.43 -6.68
N VAL A 764 -29.29 13.58 -6.69
CA VAL A 764 -30.65 13.90 -7.13
C VAL A 764 -31.53 14.04 -5.90
N THR A 765 -31.99 15.26 -5.63
CA THR A 765 -32.95 15.53 -4.55
C THR A 765 -34.36 15.43 -5.09
N THR A 766 -35.30 14.86 -4.33
CA THR A 766 -36.70 14.70 -4.76
C THR A 766 -37.69 15.38 -3.83
N ASN A 767 -38.94 15.49 -4.27
CA ASN A 767 -40.06 16.00 -3.47
C ASN A 767 -40.57 15.02 -2.40
N VAL A 768 -40.00 13.81 -2.31
CA VAL A 768 -40.41 12.84 -1.31
C VAL A 768 -39.79 13.21 0.02
N THR A 769 -40.63 13.58 0.98
CA THR A 769 -40.20 13.78 2.36
C THR A 769 -39.93 12.41 2.98
N SER A 770 -38.66 12.11 3.26
CA SER A 770 -38.37 11.07 4.25
C SER A 770 -38.79 11.59 5.61
N ALA A 771 -39.38 10.75 6.45
CA ALA A 771 -39.37 10.99 7.88
C ALA A 771 -37.91 10.79 8.34
N ALA A 772 -37.08 11.82 8.15
CA ALA A 772 -35.67 11.73 8.50
C ALA A 772 -35.55 11.77 10.02
N GLU A 773 -34.88 10.78 10.62
CA GLU A 773 -34.02 11.13 11.74
C GLU A 773 -32.92 12.05 11.19
N PRO A 774 -32.77 13.27 11.74
CA PRO A 774 -31.71 14.18 11.34
C PRO A 774 -30.42 13.76 12.06
N HIS A 775 -29.69 12.81 11.50
CA HIS A 775 -28.31 12.52 11.91
C HIS A 775 -27.38 12.75 10.73
N GLU A 776 -27.13 14.02 10.37
CA GLU A 776 -25.88 14.48 9.69
C GLU A 776 -25.78 15.98 9.37
N ALA A 777 -26.48 16.87 10.10
CA ALA A 777 -26.28 18.33 9.92
C ALA A 777 -25.99 19.08 11.23
N ALA A 778 -25.68 18.36 12.32
CA ALA A 778 -25.52 18.95 13.64
C ALA A 778 -24.28 18.43 14.37
N THR A 779 -23.11 18.41 13.72
CA THR A 779 -21.82 18.23 14.43
C THR A 779 -20.59 18.93 13.83
N ALA A 780 -20.64 19.63 12.68
CA ALA A 780 -19.47 20.33 12.14
C ALA A 780 -19.70 21.84 12.03
N GLY A 781 -19.24 22.61 13.02
CA GLY A 781 -19.38 24.07 13.06
C GLY A 781 -18.57 24.86 12.03
N PHE A 782 -17.71 24.21 11.24
CA PHE A 782 -16.81 24.86 10.29
C PHE A 782 -16.26 23.83 9.28
N MET A 783 -16.64 23.98 8.00
CA MET A 783 -16.19 23.11 6.90
C MET A 783 -15.64 23.94 5.74
N ILE A 784 -14.67 23.36 5.02
CA ILE A 784 -14.01 23.97 3.87
C ILE A 784 -13.99 22.98 2.71
N GLU A 785 -14.42 23.44 1.54
CA GLU A 785 -14.35 22.70 0.28
C GLU A 785 -13.49 23.49 -0.72
N GLY A 786 -12.51 22.82 -1.33
CA GLY A 786 -11.54 23.43 -2.26
C GLY A 786 -10.11 23.52 -1.71
N PRO A 787 -9.19 24.23 -2.39
CA PRO A 787 -9.45 25.15 -3.50
C PRO A 787 -9.87 24.44 -4.79
N TYR A 788 -10.67 25.09 -5.64
CA TYR A 788 -10.97 24.66 -7.00
C TYR A 788 -10.93 25.84 -8.00
N PRO A 789 -10.48 25.64 -9.25
CA PRO A 789 -9.81 24.42 -9.73
C PRO A 789 -8.49 24.19 -9.00
N ASN A 790 -8.11 22.92 -8.85
CA ASN A 790 -6.84 22.51 -8.28
C ASN A 790 -6.29 21.34 -9.11
N PRO A 791 -5.25 21.55 -9.93
CA PRO A 791 -4.39 22.73 -9.97
C PRO A 791 -5.01 23.99 -10.61
N THR A 792 -4.40 25.16 -10.39
CA THR A 792 -4.83 26.45 -10.98
C THR A 792 -3.67 27.28 -11.54
N SER A 793 -3.94 28.03 -12.61
CA SER A 793 -3.06 29.06 -13.20
C SER A 793 -3.70 30.46 -13.19
N GLY A 794 -4.84 30.62 -12.48
CA GLY A 794 -5.65 31.84 -12.47
C GLY A 794 -6.49 31.97 -11.19
N PRO A 795 -7.72 32.52 -11.26
CA PRO A 795 -8.61 32.59 -10.11
C PRO A 795 -8.85 31.22 -9.48
N MET A 796 -8.87 31.16 -8.14
CA MET A 796 -9.24 29.98 -7.37
C MET A 796 -10.35 30.33 -6.38
N HIS A 797 -11.14 29.31 -6.05
CA HIS A 797 -12.30 29.40 -5.19
C HIS A 797 -12.13 28.51 -3.98
N LEU A 798 -12.61 28.97 -2.83
CA LEU A 798 -12.68 28.19 -1.60
C LEU A 798 -14.06 28.41 -0.98
N ARG A 799 -14.76 27.32 -0.73
CA ARG A 799 -16.11 27.36 -0.17
C ARG A 799 -16.06 27.07 1.32
N LEU A 800 -16.67 27.96 2.08
CA LEU A 800 -16.76 27.91 3.53
C LEU A 800 -18.21 27.61 3.93
N VAL A 801 -18.39 26.70 4.86
CA VAL A 801 -19.70 26.48 5.51
C VAL A 801 -19.54 26.80 6.99
N LEU A 802 -20.25 27.84 7.45
CA LEU A 802 -20.25 28.30 8.82
C LEU A 802 -21.61 28.08 9.49
N ALA A 803 -21.62 27.51 10.69
CA ALA A 803 -22.87 27.33 11.45
C ALA A 803 -23.45 28.66 11.99
N ARG A 804 -22.59 29.67 12.20
CA ARG A 804 -22.94 31.01 12.68
C ARG A 804 -22.01 32.06 12.04
N PRO A 805 -22.39 33.35 11.99
CA PRO A 805 -21.50 34.37 11.46
C PRO A 805 -20.20 34.43 12.27
N ALA A 806 -19.05 34.46 11.60
CA ALA A 806 -17.74 34.47 12.24
C ALA A 806 -16.75 35.35 11.46
N HIS A 807 -15.70 35.80 12.14
CA HIS A 807 -14.56 36.41 11.47
C HIS A 807 -13.70 35.30 10.87
N VAL A 808 -13.45 35.39 9.56
CA VAL A 808 -12.67 34.40 8.82
C VAL A 808 -11.34 35.01 8.39
N ARG A 809 -10.25 34.28 8.57
CA ARG A 809 -8.94 34.62 8.05
C ARG A 809 -8.38 33.49 7.21
N ALA A 810 -8.11 33.74 5.93
CA ALA A 810 -7.50 32.80 5.01
C ALA A 810 -6.09 33.27 4.59
N VAL A 811 -5.08 32.41 4.73
CA VAL A 811 -3.66 32.74 4.52
C VAL A 811 -3.01 31.67 3.64
N LEU A 812 -2.27 32.11 2.62
CA LEU A 812 -1.50 31.26 1.73
C LEU A 812 -0.06 31.09 2.21
N TYR A 813 0.45 29.87 2.18
CA TYR A 813 1.83 29.50 2.51
C TYR A 813 2.47 28.70 1.37
N ASP A 814 3.80 28.76 1.27
CA ASP A 814 4.58 27.77 0.50
C ASP A 814 4.81 26.48 1.29
N VAL A 815 5.37 25.45 0.64
CA VAL A 815 5.67 24.15 1.28
C VAL A 815 6.71 24.19 2.38
N LEU A 816 7.46 25.29 2.50
CA LEU A 816 8.41 25.49 3.60
C LEU A 816 7.76 26.21 4.79
N GLY A 817 6.44 26.43 4.75
CA GLY A 817 5.68 27.10 5.80
C GLY A 817 5.81 28.63 5.79
N ARG A 818 6.40 29.24 4.75
CA ARG A 818 6.51 30.70 4.66
C ARG A 818 5.21 31.30 4.16
N ARG A 819 4.67 32.28 4.92
CA ARG A 819 3.45 33.01 4.54
C ARG A 819 3.70 33.85 3.28
N LEU A 820 2.92 33.59 2.23
CA LEU A 820 2.98 34.31 0.96
C LEU A 820 1.96 35.46 0.89
N ALA A 821 0.70 35.21 1.27
CA ALA A 821 -0.37 36.21 1.17
C ALA A 821 -1.49 35.98 2.20
N THR A 822 -2.25 37.02 2.52
CA THR A 822 -3.57 36.88 3.15
C THR A 822 -4.63 37.01 2.07
N LEU A 823 -5.39 35.94 1.88
CA LEU A 823 -6.38 35.78 0.81
C LEU A 823 -7.73 36.39 1.22
N TRP A 824 -8.07 36.27 2.51
CA TRP A 824 -9.26 36.85 3.11
C TRP A 824 -9.02 37.19 4.57
N ASP A 825 -9.60 38.29 5.05
CA ASP A 825 -9.59 38.68 6.47
C ASP A 825 -10.81 39.55 6.75
N GLY A 826 -11.90 38.97 7.26
CA GLY A 826 -13.16 39.67 7.43
C GLY A 826 -14.33 38.80 7.90
N ALA A 827 -15.43 39.45 8.29
CA ALA A 827 -16.65 38.78 8.73
C ALA A 827 -17.35 38.05 7.58
N VAL A 828 -17.76 36.81 7.82
CA VAL A 828 -18.53 35.95 6.91
C VAL A 828 -19.82 35.51 7.62
N GLY A 829 -20.94 35.52 6.91
CA GLY A 829 -22.25 35.14 7.45
C GLY A 829 -22.38 33.64 7.72
N ALA A 830 -23.42 33.24 8.45
CA ALA A 830 -23.79 31.84 8.58
C ALA A 830 -24.25 31.26 7.23
N GLY A 831 -24.06 29.96 7.04
CA GLY A 831 -24.35 29.25 5.80
C GLY A 831 -23.10 29.13 4.91
N GLN A 832 -23.34 28.91 3.64
CA GLN A 832 -22.30 28.66 2.64
C GLN A 832 -21.85 29.98 2.00
N THR A 833 -20.55 30.24 2.00
CA THR A 833 -19.94 31.41 1.33
C THR A 833 -18.77 30.96 0.46
N GLU A 834 -18.70 31.47 -0.76
CA GLU A 834 -17.56 31.23 -1.65
C GLU A 834 -16.61 32.43 -1.62
N LEU A 835 -15.35 32.16 -1.32
CA LEU A 835 -14.26 33.12 -1.38
C LEU A 835 -13.48 32.91 -2.68
N THR A 836 -13.23 33.99 -3.41
CA THR A 836 -12.56 33.93 -4.73
C THR A 836 -11.40 34.92 -4.79
N TRP A 837 -10.26 34.47 -5.30
CA TRP A 837 -9.10 35.34 -5.50
C TRP A 837 -8.21 34.85 -6.64
N ASP A 838 -7.43 35.76 -7.22
CA ASP A 838 -6.34 35.46 -8.15
C ASP A 838 -5.02 35.72 -7.42
N VAL A 839 -4.32 34.65 -7.03
CA VAL A 839 -3.11 34.75 -6.21
C VAL A 839 -1.97 35.44 -6.97
N GLY A 840 -1.83 35.15 -8.28
CA GLY A 840 -0.79 35.79 -9.09
C GLY A 840 -1.00 37.29 -9.18
N ARG A 841 -2.27 37.73 -9.29
CA ARG A 841 -2.64 39.14 -9.24
C ARG A 841 -2.44 39.75 -7.86
N LEU A 842 -2.76 39.02 -6.78
CA LEU A 842 -2.61 39.48 -5.39
C LEU A 842 -1.13 39.71 -5.02
N LEU A 843 -0.25 38.79 -5.43
CA LEU A 843 1.19 38.84 -5.17
C LEU A 843 1.97 39.72 -6.17
N ARG A 844 1.33 40.16 -7.27
CA ARG A 844 1.98 40.86 -8.40
C ARG A 844 3.16 40.10 -9.00
N GLN A 845 3.17 38.77 -8.88
CA GLN A 845 4.16 37.86 -9.44
C GLN A 845 3.50 36.49 -9.69
N LYS A 846 4.01 35.72 -10.66
CA LYS A 846 3.57 34.33 -10.83
C LYS A 846 4.11 33.47 -9.70
N LEU A 847 3.28 32.55 -9.20
CA LEU A 847 3.72 31.50 -8.30
C LEU A 847 4.65 30.54 -9.06
N THR A 848 5.59 29.93 -8.34
CA THR A 848 6.38 28.83 -8.87
C THR A 848 5.45 27.61 -9.04
N PRO A 849 5.53 26.84 -10.13
CA PRO A 849 4.75 25.62 -10.25
C PRO A 849 5.02 24.68 -9.08
N GLY A 850 3.98 24.24 -8.39
CA GLY A 850 4.13 23.39 -7.21
C GLY A 850 3.01 23.50 -6.18
N PRO A 851 3.12 22.74 -5.09
CA PRO A 851 2.17 22.77 -3.98
C PRO A 851 2.25 24.05 -3.12
N TYR A 852 1.08 24.48 -2.66
CA TYR A 852 0.85 25.59 -1.74
C TYR A 852 -0.22 25.18 -0.73
N LEU A 853 -0.20 25.80 0.46
CA LEU A 853 -1.16 25.54 1.52
C LEU A 853 -2.00 26.78 1.78
N ILE A 854 -3.32 26.61 1.91
CA ILE A 854 -4.25 27.65 2.34
C ILE A 854 -4.75 27.25 3.73
N GLU A 855 -4.35 28.03 4.71
CA GLU A 855 -4.87 27.94 6.06
C GLU A 855 -6.08 28.86 6.19
N VAL A 856 -7.14 28.37 6.81
CA VAL A 856 -8.32 29.17 7.13
C VAL A 856 -8.67 28.99 8.59
N GLU A 857 -8.82 30.13 9.27
CA GLU A 857 -9.25 30.22 10.65
C GLU A 857 -10.65 30.85 10.71
N ALA A 858 -11.57 30.20 11.42
CA ALA A 858 -12.89 30.72 11.73
C ALA A 858 -13.36 30.17 13.08
N ASP A 859 -13.92 31.04 13.92
CA ASP A 859 -14.55 30.67 15.20
C ASP A 859 -13.63 29.86 16.15
N GLY A 860 -12.34 30.18 16.17
CA GLY A 860 -11.32 29.48 16.96
C GLY A 860 -10.89 28.12 16.41
N ALA A 861 -11.45 27.68 15.28
CA ALA A 861 -11.05 26.48 14.56
C ALA A 861 -10.16 26.83 13.36
N ARG A 862 -9.14 25.99 13.11
CA ARG A 862 -8.19 26.12 12.01
C ARG A 862 -8.30 24.90 11.09
N ARG A 863 -8.28 25.15 9.78
CA ARG A 863 -8.27 24.13 8.73
C ARG A 863 -7.22 24.48 7.69
N VAL A 864 -6.60 23.49 7.08
CA VAL A 864 -5.60 23.68 6.03
C VAL A 864 -6.02 22.87 4.82
N VAL A 865 -5.99 23.48 3.65
CA VAL A 865 -6.26 22.82 2.37
C VAL A 865 -5.13 23.07 1.38
N ARG A 866 -4.87 22.11 0.49
CA ARG A 866 -3.76 22.18 -0.47
C ARG A 866 -4.24 22.72 -1.82
N GLY A 867 -3.51 23.67 -2.39
CA GLY A 867 -3.64 24.10 -3.79
C GLY A 867 -2.36 23.81 -4.58
N LEU A 868 -2.48 23.33 -5.81
CA LEU A 868 -1.40 23.18 -6.77
C LEU A 868 -1.45 24.38 -7.73
N ALA A 869 -0.33 25.08 -7.90
CA ALA A 869 -0.20 26.13 -8.92
C ALA A 869 0.67 25.64 -10.08
N PHE A 870 0.39 26.13 -11.29
CA PHE A 870 1.17 25.90 -12.50
C PHE A 870 1.92 27.15 -12.98
#